data_AF-A0A2N3W3Y8-F1
#
_entry.id   AF-A0A2N3W3Y8-F1
#
_cell.length_a   1.000
_cell.length_b   1.000
_cell.length_c   1.000
_cell.angle_alpha   90.00
_cell.angle_beta   90.00
_cell.angle_gamma   90.00
#
_symmetry.space_group_name_H-M   'P 1'
#
loop_
_entity.id
_entity.type
_entity.pdbx_description
1 polymer ?
#
loop_
_entity_poly.entity_id
_entity_poly.type
_entity_poly.pdbx_seq_one_letter_code
_entity_poly.pdbx_strand_id
1 'polypeptide(L)'
;MPALRSTPARAALTGVLAALVLAGPGLVPSAGAGPRTAGVYVSPSGRDAADGTAGHPVRTLTRARDLARDKAAHYRSARYSGDITVHLASGTYRTTGPLVLDARDSGPAGHRIVWQGAGADSTLISGGRKVEGWRPVAGRPGLWSAPAPQGLGDTRQLYVDGVRARRARGEVPVGLTMTATGYTASADTLARWRRPADAEFVYTSGEALWNVERNGLGQWTEPRCRIASATGTAITMAQPCWDNSTKRVEFPDRPGRTVSMVGPGRLTNGGRASYVENAYELLDQPGEWYFDRSAHTVYYLPRTGEDLSRADVEAAAAEKLVDGRGTKAAPLHDIAFQGLQFGYATWLTPSGPEGFSEIQAGYTLTGPKGWATQGLCGFVDGGTCPFASWTKMPGNVSFAYGRRIGISDSVFAHLGAAGLDLGAGTKDSTVRGNVFTDISGNGLEIGGVDGQPAASGVEVTNNHLYALPREYHGGVGILDGYTQHTTIAHNQLDHLGYSAISLGWGGWPDKIGSPATPNPSHDNAVRDNLVFDYMQLLDDGGGVYTQGLTGTSMADGEKVTGNVIHDQWGLGKSVYTDNGCTYETVQGNVLYGAAYANVASRHTDYRDALGNNDPTLIAGNWWEEGAADSSNKGLVTSGNHLMAGLSDVPPEVVANAGIEPAYRGVLARTAGAVSVPEAPARVGTSTAGSDGLYVTFNPSFVDGGSPVTGYTARALRPDGTEAARASVDAADFKRLAVVRVGGLAAGEGPFRVVVTARNAYGESAPSLASAPLAPRAASVVAGAPTGAKVRVGARAVTVVWTPPAGAGDAEVIGYRITVSDGRVVPVGGRDVLVTRPSGKGMFRVVGFLEPSTSYTFTVAAVTAAGTGAGVSVTATTSAA
;
A
#
# COMPACT_ATOMS: atom_id res chain seq x y z
N MET A 1 75.22 -3.74 7.21
CA MET A 1 76.52 -4.01 7.86
C MET A 1 77.08 -2.69 8.35
N PRO A 2 77.74 -2.57 9.53
CA PRO A 2 77.90 -3.52 10.67
C PRO A 2 77.08 -3.03 11.91
N ALA A 3 76.62 -3.77 12.92
CA ALA A 3 77.04 -4.97 13.69
C ALA A 3 78.28 -4.78 14.58
N LEU A 4 78.07 -4.72 15.92
CA LEU A 4 78.95 -5.14 17.03
C LEU A 4 78.14 -4.94 18.35
N ARG A 5 77.62 -5.96 19.07
CA ARG A 5 78.25 -6.91 20.04
C ARG A 5 79.13 -6.16 21.06
N SER A 6 79.10 -6.34 22.39
CA SER A 6 78.65 -7.43 23.28
C SER A 6 78.67 -6.97 24.77
N THR A 7 77.96 -7.69 25.63
CA THR A 7 77.98 -7.76 27.13
C THR A 7 79.37 -8.12 27.72
N PRO A 8 79.64 -8.36 29.05
CA PRO A 8 78.78 -8.47 30.26
C PRO A 8 79.37 -7.85 31.58
N ALA A 9 78.67 -7.95 32.73
CA ALA A 9 79.19 -8.51 34.01
C ALA A 9 78.27 -8.24 35.22
N ARG A 10 78.23 -9.23 36.12
CA ARG A 10 77.43 -9.35 37.35
C ARG A 10 78.12 -8.76 38.59
N ALA A 11 77.28 -8.54 39.61
CA ALA A 11 77.49 -8.72 41.05
C ALA A 11 77.93 -7.51 41.90
N ALA A 12 77.08 -7.13 42.87
CA ALA A 12 77.36 -7.34 44.29
C ALA A 12 76.10 -7.06 45.15
N LEU A 13 75.82 -8.00 46.06
CA LEU A 13 74.92 -7.88 47.20
C LEU A 13 75.55 -6.95 48.25
N THR A 14 74.73 -6.10 48.89
CA THR A 14 74.85 -5.76 50.32
C THR A 14 73.50 -5.28 50.81
N GLY A 15 72.89 -6.02 51.73
CA GLY A 15 71.67 -5.61 52.43
C GLY A 15 71.98 -4.78 53.67
N VAL A 16 71.03 -3.95 54.10
CA VAL A 16 70.93 -3.42 55.46
C VAL A 16 69.45 -3.19 55.82
N LEU A 17 69.07 -3.87 56.91
CA LEU A 17 68.04 -3.63 57.93
C LEU A 17 66.58 -3.34 57.55
N ALA A 18 65.74 -4.25 58.03
CA ALA A 18 64.34 -4.07 58.33
C ALA A 18 64.12 -3.08 59.48
N ALA A 19 63.16 -2.16 59.29
CA ALA A 19 62.44 -1.51 60.38
C ALA A 19 60.95 -1.86 60.21
N LEU A 20 60.45 -2.74 61.08
CA LEU A 20 59.01 -2.98 61.22
C LEU A 20 58.37 -1.71 61.79
N VAL A 21 57.56 -1.02 60.98
CA VAL A 21 56.57 -0.07 61.47
C VAL A 21 55.20 -0.72 61.32
N LEU A 22 54.59 -1.05 62.46
CA LEU A 22 53.18 -1.39 62.57
C LEU A 22 52.34 -0.16 62.19
N ALA A 23 51.79 -0.15 60.98
CA ALA A 23 50.70 0.72 60.59
C ALA A 23 49.44 -0.14 60.41
N GLY A 24 48.36 0.24 61.12
CA GLY A 24 47.10 -0.49 61.16
C GLY A 24 46.40 -0.62 59.80
N PRO A 25 45.27 -1.36 59.73
CA PRO A 25 44.54 -1.57 58.49
C PRO A 25 43.96 -0.23 58.01
N GLY A 26 44.72 0.47 57.17
CA GLY A 26 44.21 1.59 56.41
C GLY A 26 43.17 1.06 55.44
N LEU A 27 41.92 1.53 55.59
CA LEU A 27 40.87 1.39 54.60
C LEU A 27 41.43 1.85 53.25
N VAL A 28 41.70 0.89 52.36
CA VAL A 28 41.84 1.17 50.94
C VAL A 28 40.50 1.79 50.53
N PRO A 29 40.46 3.04 50.04
CA PRO A 29 39.24 3.54 49.45
C PRO A 29 38.93 2.59 48.29
N SER A 30 37.79 1.91 48.35
CA SER A 30 37.34 1.13 47.22
C SER A 30 37.34 2.08 46.03
N ALA A 31 38.15 1.76 45.02
CA ALA A 31 38.05 2.41 43.73
C ALA A 31 36.57 2.25 43.35
N GLY A 32 35.81 3.34 43.42
CA GLY A 32 34.39 3.32 43.08
C GLY A 32 34.29 2.76 41.67
N ALA A 33 33.69 1.57 41.54
CA ALA A 33 33.50 0.95 40.23
C ALA A 33 32.88 1.99 39.31
N GLY A 34 33.54 2.26 38.19
CA GLY A 34 33.06 3.19 37.18
C GLY A 34 31.64 2.82 36.71
N PRO A 35 30.94 3.75 36.06
CA PRO A 35 29.57 3.50 35.61
C PRO A 35 29.47 2.21 34.79
N ARG A 36 28.45 1.38 35.10
CA ARG A 36 28.26 0.08 34.47
C ARG A 36 27.42 0.23 33.21
N THR A 37 27.77 -0.49 32.14
CA THR A 37 26.94 -0.61 30.93
C THR A 37 25.75 -1.54 31.20
N ALA A 38 24.55 -1.15 30.79
CA ALA A 38 23.31 -1.88 31.07
C ALA A 38 22.85 -2.77 29.89
N GLY A 39 23.68 -3.73 29.48
CA GLY A 39 23.34 -4.65 28.39
C GLY A 39 22.48 -5.85 28.84
N VAL A 40 21.56 -6.29 27.98
CA VAL A 40 20.83 -7.57 28.03
C VAL A 40 21.06 -8.29 26.71
N TYR A 41 21.48 -9.55 26.74
CA TYR A 41 21.85 -10.32 25.54
C TYR A 41 20.85 -11.45 25.31
N VAL A 42 20.38 -11.56 24.07
CA VAL A 42 19.35 -12.52 23.64
C VAL A 42 19.87 -13.29 22.43
N SER A 43 19.73 -14.61 22.44
CA SER A 43 20.15 -15.47 21.34
C SER A 43 19.14 -16.61 21.13
N PRO A 44 18.85 -17.04 19.89
CA PRO A 44 17.99 -18.20 19.65
C PRO A 44 18.50 -19.49 20.34
N SER A 45 19.81 -19.62 20.57
CA SER A 45 20.43 -20.72 21.30
C SER A 45 20.58 -20.47 22.82
N GLY A 46 20.06 -19.34 23.32
CA GLY A 46 20.13 -18.95 24.73
C GLY A 46 19.23 -19.76 25.67
N ARG A 47 19.21 -19.38 26.95
CA ARG A 47 18.38 -20.02 27.99
C ARG A 47 17.75 -18.97 28.91
N ASP A 48 16.44 -19.03 29.12
CA ASP A 48 15.74 -18.00 29.92
C ASP A 48 16.06 -18.03 31.42
N ALA A 49 16.65 -19.13 31.91
CA ALA A 49 17.23 -19.22 33.25
C ALA A 49 18.58 -18.48 33.38
N ALA A 50 19.18 -18.04 32.28
CA ALA A 50 20.43 -17.28 32.30
C ALA A 50 20.23 -15.84 32.79
N ASP A 51 21.34 -15.16 33.09
CA ASP A 51 21.37 -13.79 33.60
C ASP A 51 21.31 -12.72 32.50
N GLY A 52 21.36 -13.13 31.23
CA GLY A 52 21.28 -12.23 30.08
C GLY A 52 22.58 -11.46 29.82
N THR A 53 23.73 -11.95 30.29
CA THR A 53 25.05 -11.45 29.90
C THR A 53 25.48 -11.97 28.53
N ALA A 54 26.50 -11.38 27.91
CA ALA A 54 27.00 -11.82 26.61
C ALA A 54 27.45 -13.30 26.60
N GLY A 55 28.04 -13.78 27.71
CA GLY A 55 28.43 -15.18 27.87
C GLY A 55 27.26 -16.13 28.20
N HIS A 56 26.16 -15.59 28.72
CA HIS A 56 24.98 -16.36 29.13
C HIS A 56 23.68 -15.65 28.66
N PRO A 57 23.43 -15.60 27.33
CA PRO A 57 22.28 -14.91 26.80
C PRO A 57 20.97 -15.63 27.13
N VAL A 58 19.91 -14.85 27.30
CA VAL A 58 18.53 -15.37 27.40
C VAL A 58 18.00 -15.77 26.02
N ARG A 59 16.92 -16.55 25.98
CA ARG A 59 16.36 -17.08 24.73
C ARG A 59 15.24 -16.20 24.19
N THR A 60 14.32 -15.79 25.07
CA THR A 60 13.07 -15.15 24.66
C THR A 60 13.11 -13.64 24.84
N LEU A 61 12.38 -12.95 23.96
CA LEU A 61 12.18 -11.50 24.04
C LEU A 61 11.46 -11.12 25.34
N THR A 62 10.51 -11.94 25.79
CA THR A 62 9.80 -11.75 27.06
C THR A 62 10.75 -11.73 28.25
N ARG A 63 11.67 -12.70 28.32
CA ARG A 63 12.66 -12.74 29.41
C ARG A 63 13.63 -11.57 29.31
N ALA A 64 14.04 -11.19 28.11
CA ALA A 64 14.90 -10.04 27.88
C ALA A 64 14.25 -8.73 28.34
N ARG A 65 12.96 -8.54 28.04
CA ARG A 65 12.15 -7.42 28.56
C ARG A 65 12.18 -7.39 30.08
N ASP A 66 11.92 -8.52 30.73
CA ASP A 66 11.88 -8.57 32.21
C ASP A 66 13.21 -8.15 32.83
N LEU A 67 14.34 -8.54 32.22
CA LEU A 67 15.68 -8.10 32.64
C LEU A 67 15.92 -6.62 32.36
N ALA A 68 15.50 -6.11 31.21
CA ALA A 68 15.62 -4.70 30.88
C ALA A 68 14.79 -3.83 31.84
N ARG A 69 13.58 -4.27 32.15
CA ARG A 69 12.66 -3.66 33.13
C ARG A 69 13.27 -3.62 34.52
N ASP A 70 13.87 -4.72 34.97
CA ASP A 70 14.57 -4.77 36.26
C ASP A 70 15.76 -3.80 36.32
N LYS A 71 16.56 -3.73 35.24
CA LYS A 71 17.64 -2.75 35.12
C LYS A 71 17.13 -1.32 35.13
N ALA A 72 16.01 -1.04 34.47
CA ALA A 72 15.39 0.29 34.46
C ALA A 72 14.91 0.70 35.85
N ALA A 73 14.25 -0.21 36.58
CA ALA A 73 13.79 0.02 37.95
C ALA A 73 14.95 0.30 38.91
N HIS A 74 16.11 -0.33 38.70
CA HIS A 74 17.31 -0.17 39.55
C HIS A 74 18.37 0.77 38.95
N TYR A 75 18.01 1.59 37.95
CA TYR A 75 19.00 2.32 37.15
C TYR A 75 19.97 3.16 37.98
N ARG A 76 19.43 3.96 38.91
CA ARG A 76 20.23 4.84 39.78
C ARG A 76 20.99 4.07 40.85
N SER A 77 20.34 3.12 41.52
CA SER A 77 20.97 2.36 42.62
C SER A 77 22.10 1.45 42.12
N ALA A 78 21.97 0.90 40.91
CA ALA A 78 22.99 0.10 40.25
C ALA A 78 24.08 0.93 39.55
N ARG A 79 23.97 2.28 39.54
CA ARG A 79 24.89 3.21 38.89
C ARG A 79 25.13 2.88 37.40
N TYR A 80 24.06 2.55 36.68
CA TYR A 80 24.12 2.47 35.23
C TYR A 80 24.26 3.87 34.61
N SER A 81 24.87 3.93 33.43
CA SER A 81 24.96 5.15 32.61
C SER A 81 24.64 4.85 31.14
N GLY A 82 24.01 5.77 30.44
CA GLY A 82 23.62 5.58 29.04
C GLY A 82 22.40 4.67 28.87
N ASP A 83 22.13 4.31 27.64
CA ASP A 83 20.97 3.50 27.26
C ASP A 83 21.09 2.03 27.74
N ILE A 84 19.95 1.43 28.06
CA ILE A 84 19.84 -0.02 28.29
C ILE A 84 19.67 -0.68 26.93
N THR A 85 20.66 -1.44 26.47
CA THR A 85 20.60 -2.11 25.16
C THR A 85 20.27 -3.58 25.32
N VAL A 86 19.19 -4.02 24.66
CA VAL A 86 18.82 -5.41 24.47
C VAL A 86 19.41 -5.86 23.12
N HIS A 87 20.54 -6.58 23.18
CA HIS A 87 21.27 -7.09 22.03
C HIS A 87 20.68 -8.43 21.58
N LEU A 88 20.10 -8.46 20.39
CA LEU A 88 19.63 -9.66 19.73
C LEU A 88 20.71 -10.12 18.75
N ALA A 89 21.27 -11.30 19.00
CA ALA A 89 22.13 -11.98 18.04
C ALA A 89 21.39 -12.29 16.73
N SER A 90 22.13 -12.64 15.68
CA SER A 90 21.51 -13.11 14.43
C SER A 90 20.70 -14.40 14.66
N GLY A 91 19.59 -14.50 13.93
CA GLY A 91 18.70 -15.64 13.86
C GLY A 91 17.22 -15.27 14.01
N THR A 92 16.38 -16.29 14.05
CA THR A 92 14.92 -16.14 14.13
C THR A 92 14.41 -16.30 15.55
N TYR A 93 13.74 -15.27 16.06
CA TYR A 93 13.05 -15.22 17.33
C TYR A 93 11.56 -15.50 17.09
N ARG A 94 11.17 -16.78 17.11
CA ARG A 94 9.78 -17.19 16.93
C ARG A 94 8.97 -16.91 18.19
N THR A 95 7.88 -16.16 18.04
CA THR A 95 7.04 -15.75 19.17
C THR A 95 5.79 -16.63 19.29
N THR A 96 5.38 -16.93 20.53
CA THR A 96 4.09 -17.58 20.83
C THR A 96 2.98 -16.58 21.17
N GLY A 97 3.36 -15.31 21.37
CA GLY A 97 2.50 -14.15 21.59
C GLY A 97 3.36 -12.88 21.46
N PRO A 98 2.75 -11.69 21.46
CA PRO A 98 3.48 -10.45 21.22
C PRO A 98 4.49 -10.15 22.34
N LEU A 99 5.58 -9.46 21.98
CA LEU A 99 6.38 -8.71 22.94
C LEU A 99 5.52 -7.56 23.46
N VAL A 100 4.91 -7.75 24.62
CA VAL A 100 4.12 -6.69 25.28
C VAL A 100 5.04 -5.78 26.06
N LEU A 101 4.99 -4.49 25.72
CA LEU A 101 5.68 -3.41 26.42
C LEU A 101 4.66 -2.47 27.05
N ASP A 102 4.84 -2.08 28.30
CA ASP A 102 3.99 -1.12 29.00
C ASP A 102 4.84 -0.05 29.71
N ALA A 103 4.21 0.88 30.42
CA ALA A 103 4.92 2.00 31.06
C ALA A 103 6.08 1.60 31.99
N ARG A 104 6.14 0.34 32.47
CA ARG A 104 7.27 -0.17 33.28
C ARG A 104 8.52 -0.43 32.45
N ASP A 105 8.37 -0.57 31.14
CA ASP A 105 9.46 -0.79 30.19
C ASP A 105 10.06 0.52 29.68
N SER A 106 9.54 1.66 30.11
CA SER A 106 10.02 2.96 29.66
C SER A 106 11.46 3.24 30.07
N GLY A 107 12.16 4.00 29.24
CA GLY A 107 13.56 4.38 29.46
C GLY A 107 13.76 5.18 30.76
N PRO A 108 14.76 4.82 31.59
CA PRO A 108 14.99 5.47 32.88
C PRO A 108 15.88 6.71 32.75
N ALA A 109 15.64 7.71 33.61
CA ALA A 109 16.56 8.83 33.85
C ALA A 109 17.04 9.61 32.61
N GLY A 110 16.21 9.69 31.56
CA GLY A 110 16.55 10.39 30.30
C GLY A 110 17.27 9.54 29.26
N HIS A 111 17.42 8.24 29.51
CA HIS A 111 18.01 7.25 28.62
C HIS A 111 16.95 6.33 28.02
N ARG A 112 17.31 5.62 26.95
CA ARG A 112 16.42 4.71 26.22
C ARG A 112 16.57 3.25 26.64
N ILE A 113 15.54 2.45 26.37
CA ILE A 113 15.68 1.00 26.19
C ILE A 113 15.72 0.71 24.68
N VAL A 114 16.84 0.15 24.21
CA VAL A 114 17.13 -0.05 22.79
C VAL A 114 17.14 -1.53 22.46
N TRP A 115 16.18 -1.99 21.65
CA TRP A 115 16.11 -3.32 21.08
C TRP A 115 16.92 -3.35 19.78
N GLN A 116 18.15 -3.86 19.86
CA GLN A 116 19.13 -3.85 18.77
C GLN A 116 19.29 -5.25 18.20
N GLY A 117 18.97 -5.43 16.91
CA GLY A 117 19.36 -6.62 16.17
C GLY A 117 20.78 -6.55 15.64
N ALA A 118 21.31 -7.68 15.17
CA ALA A 118 22.62 -7.75 14.52
C ALA A 118 22.61 -7.16 13.09
N GLY A 119 21.43 -6.77 12.58
CA GLY A 119 21.16 -6.24 11.26
C GLY A 119 19.84 -6.80 10.74
N ALA A 120 19.05 -5.99 10.04
CA ALA A 120 17.67 -6.35 9.67
C ALA A 120 17.59 -7.67 8.87
N ASP A 121 18.53 -7.91 7.97
CA ASP A 121 18.58 -9.14 7.15
C ASP A 121 19.00 -10.39 7.95
N SER A 122 19.43 -10.22 9.20
CA SER A 122 19.98 -11.31 10.03
C SER A 122 19.23 -11.56 11.32
N THR A 123 18.36 -10.64 11.77
CA THR A 123 17.63 -10.73 13.04
C THR A 123 16.14 -10.59 12.80
N LEU A 124 15.44 -11.73 12.76
CA LEU A 124 14.00 -11.81 12.47
C LEU A 124 13.19 -12.06 13.74
N ILE A 125 12.25 -11.18 14.05
CA ILE A 125 11.15 -11.44 14.99
C ILE A 125 9.99 -12.02 14.17
N SER A 126 9.73 -13.31 14.34
CA SER A 126 8.78 -14.06 13.53
C SER A 126 7.54 -14.44 14.32
N GLY A 127 6.37 -14.14 13.75
CA GLY A 127 5.07 -14.65 14.20
C GLY A 127 4.71 -15.99 13.56
N GLY A 128 5.59 -16.53 12.71
CA GLY A 128 5.33 -17.68 11.86
C GLY A 128 5.45 -19.02 12.56
N ARG A 129 4.93 -20.05 11.88
CA ARG A 129 5.11 -21.46 12.22
C ARG A 129 5.58 -22.19 10.97
N LYS A 130 6.67 -22.96 11.12
CA LYS A 130 7.15 -23.84 10.07
C LYS A 130 6.13 -24.93 9.79
N VAL A 131 5.83 -25.13 8.51
CA VAL A 131 5.00 -26.23 8.02
C VAL A 131 5.94 -27.30 7.46
N GLU A 132 5.98 -28.45 8.12
CA GLU A 132 6.93 -29.53 7.83
C GLU A 132 6.21 -30.84 7.52
N GLY A 133 6.94 -31.83 6.98
CA GLY A 133 6.37 -33.15 6.68
C GLY A 133 5.57 -33.20 5.38
N TRP A 134 5.98 -32.40 4.40
CA TRP A 134 5.39 -32.36 3.06
C TRP A 134 5.47 -33.72 2.36
N ARG A 135 4.34 -34.13 1.78
CA ARG A 135 4.22 -35.36 0.99
C ARG A 135 3.35 -35.14 -0.25
N PRO A 136 3.60 -35.86 -1.36
CA PRO A 136 2.72 -35.81 -2.51
C PRO A 136 1.30 -36.28 -2.17
N VAL A 137 0.29 -35.66 -2.75
CA VAL A 137 -1.12 -36.05 -2.60
C VAL A 137 -1.47 -37.12 -3.63
N ALA A 138 -1.89 -38.29 -3.16
CA ALA A 138 -2.28 -39.40 -4.04
C ALA A 138 -3.40 -38.98 -5.01
N GLY A 139 -3.23 -39.29 -6.30
CA GLY A 139 -4.21 -38.98 -7.34
C GLY A 139 -4.26 -37.51 -7.79
N ARG A 140 -3.41 -36.63 -7.24
CA ARG A 140 -3.27 -35.22 -7.65
C ARG A 140 -1.80 -34.92 -7.98
N PRO A 141 -1.33 -35.21 -9.20
CA PRO A 141 0.05 -34.94 -9.60
C PRO A 141 0.46 -33.49 -9.32
N GLY A 142 1.66 -33.30 -8.76
CA GLY A 142 2.20 -31.98 -8.42
C GLY A 142 1.64 -31.34 -7.15
N LEU A 143 0.53 -31.83 -6.59
CA LEU A 143 -0.01 -31.33 -5.33
C LEU A 143 0.69 -31.98 -4.14
N TRP A 144 1.07 -31.17 -3.16
CA TRP A 144 1.66 -31.61 -1.91
C TRP A 144 0.79 -31.23 -0.73
N SER A 145 0.91 -31.98 0.36
CA SER A 145 0.28 -31.65 1.63
C SER A 145 1.18 -31.91 2.82
N ALA A 146 0.95 -31.15 3.89
CA ALA A 146 1.63 -31.27 5.17
C ALA A 146 0.61 -31.10 6.31
N PRO A 147 0.84 -31.74 7.47
CA PRO A 147 0.06 -31.44 8.66
C PRO A 147 0.27 -29.98 9.08
N ALA A 148 -0.81 -29.32 9.53
CA ALA A 148 -0.69 -28.00 10.12
C ALA A 148 0.13 -28.08 11.43
N PRO A 149 1.10 -27.18 11.64
CA PRO A 149 1.91 -27.18 12.86
C PRO A 149 1.07 -26.91 14.10
N GLN A 150 1.57 -27.35 15.27
CA GLN A 150 0.89 -27.13 16.54
C GLN A 150 0.65 -25.63 16.79
N GLY A 151 -0.59 -25.30 17.17
CA GLY A 151 -1.01 -23.92 17.44
C GLY A 151 -1.44 -23.14 16.20
N LEU A 152 -1.40 -23.71 15.01
CA LEU A 152 -1.96 -23.11 13.79
C LEU A 152 -3.44 -23.51 13.62
N GLY A 153 -4.35 -22.66 14.12
CA GLY A 153 -5.79 -22.85 13.95
C GLY A 153 -6.34 -22.32 12.63
N ASP A 154 -5.78 -21.22 12.13
CA ASP A 154 -6.11 -20.58 10.87
C ASP A 154 -4.90 -19.76 10.40
N THR A 155 -4.86 -19.44 9.11
CA THR A 155 -3.91 -18.49 8.53
C THR A 155 -4.44 -17.99 7.20
N ARG A 156 -4.05 -16.76 6.84
CA ARG A 156 -4.32 -16.18 5.51
C ARG A 156 -3.08 -16.07 4.64
N GLN A 157 -1.90 -16.40 5.17
CA GLN A 157 -0.63 -16.26 4.45
C GLN A 157 0.27 -17.48 4.65
N LEU A 158 0.81 -17.97 3.53
CA LEU A 158 1.84 -19.00 3.47
C LEU A 158 3.02 -18.45 2.66
N TYR A 159 4.24 -18.76 3.07
CA TYR A 159 5.47 -18.33 2.41
C TYR A 159 6.36 -19.55 2.18
N VAL A 160 6.98 -19.62 1.00
CA VAL A 160 7.93 -20.69 0.63
C VAL A 160 9.24 -20.01 0.25
N ASP A 161 10.30 -20.31 0.99
CA ASP A 161 11.62 -19.67 0.88
C ASP A 161 11.54 -18.13 0.94
N GLY A 162 10.67 -17.62 1.83
CA GLY A 162 10.41 -16.18 2.01
C GLY A 162 9.55 -15.54 0.91
N VAL A 163 9.08 -16.30 -0.08
CA VAL A 163 8.21 -15.78 -1.14
C VAL A 163 6.75 -16.12 -0.83
N ARG A 164 5.88 -15.10 -0.77
CA ARG A 164 4.44 -15.29 -0.56
C ARG A 164 3.85 -16.25 -1.59
N ALA A 165 3.13 -17.25 -1.10
CA ALA A 165 2.30 -18.14 -1.90
C ALA A 165 0.88 -17.55 -2.04
N ARG A 166 0.25 -17.79 -3.19
CA ARG A 166 -1.08 -17.27 -3.49
C ARG A 166 -2.14 -18.15 -2.81
N ARG A 167 -3.03 -17.55 -2.02
CA ARG A 167 -4.21 -18.28 -1.53
C ARG A 167 -5.05 -18.69 -2.74
N ALA A 168 -5.41 -19.98 -2.84
CA ALA A 168 -6.07 -20.55 -4.01
C ALA A 168 -7.29 -19.71 -4.41
N ARG A 169 -7.34 -19.25 -5.68
CA ARG A 169 -8.41 -18.38 -6.17
C ARG A 169 -8.69 -18.61 -7.65
N GLY A 170 -9.91 -18.33 -8.07
CA GLY A 170 -10.33 -18.50 -9.46
C GLY A 170 -11.66 -17.80 -9.77
N GLU A 171 -12.11 -17.96 -11.01
CA GLU A 171 -13.43 -17.49 -11.40
C GLU A 171 -14.54 -18.19 -10.60
N VAL A 172 -15.64 -17.47 -10.39
CA VAL A 172 -16.85 -18.10 -9.83
C VAL A 172 -17.40 -19.09 -10.87
N PRO A 173 -17.49 -20.39 -10.56
CA PRO A 173 -17.77 -21.44 -11.56
C PRO A 173 -19.26 -21.52 -11.96
N VAL A 174 -20.09 -20.58 -11.51
CA VAL A 174 -21.55 -20.57 -11.68
C VAL A 174 -22.04 -19.13 -11.85
N GLY A 175 -23.16 -18.96 -12.55
CA GLY A 175 -23.89 -17.70 -12.50
C GLY A 175 -24.48 -17.47 -11.12
N LEU A 176 -24.45 -16.24 -10.62
CA LEU A 176 -24.99 -15.87 -9.31
C LEU A 176 -26.08 -14.81 -9.47
N THR A 177 -27.22 -15.05 -8.84
CA THR A 177 -28.30 -14.06 -8.69
C THR A 177 -28.39 -13.69 -7.21
N MET A 178 -28.20 -12.41 -6.88
CA MET A 178 -28.19 -11.95 -5.49
C MET A 178 -29.57 -12.13 -4.82
N THR A 179 -29.55 -12.52 -3.54
CA THR A 179 -30.72 -12.64 -2.66
C THR A 179 -30.53 -11.78 -1.40
N ALA A 180 -31.53 -11.72 -0.52
CA ALA A 180 -31.43 -10.95 0.72
C ALA A 180 -30.32 -11.44 1.67
N THR A 181 -29.96 -12.73 1.61
CA THR A 181 -29.01 -13.38 2.51
C THR A 181 -27.77 -13.94 1.80
N GLY A 182 -27.66 -13.75 0.48
CA GLY A 182 -26.55 -14.25 -0.31
C GLY A 182 -26.89 -14.36 -1.78
N TYR A 183 -26.92 -15.58 -2.32
CA TYR A 183 -27.13 -15.83 -3.76
C TYR A 183 -27.96 -17.08 -4.04
N THR A 184 -28.61 -17.09 -5.19
CA THR A 184 -29.03 -18.30 -5.91
C THR A 184 -28.04 -18.53 -7.04
N ALA A 185 -27.35 -19.66 -7.03
CA ALA A 185 -26.45 -20.09 -8.09
C ALA A 185 -27.21 -20.75 -9.25
N SER A 186 -26.66 -20.68 -10.46
CA SER A 186 -27.19 -21.37 -11.64
C SER A 186 -27.07 -22.89 -11.58
N ALA A 187 -26.17 -23.40 -10.71
CA ALA A 187 -25.95 -24.81 -10.45
C ALA A 187 -25.45 -25.02 -9.01
N ASP A 188 -25.58 -26.23 -8.49
CA ASP A 188 -25.15 -26.65 -7.15
C ASP A 188 -23.65 -26.95 -7.03
N THR A 189 -22.83 -26.50 -8.01
CA THR A 189 -21.38 -26.74 -8.04
C THR A 189 -20.68 -26.34 -6.76
N LEU A 190 -20.99 -25.15 -6.23
CA LEU A 190 -20.40 -24.66 -4.98
C LEU A 190 -20.84 -25.48 -3.76
N ALA A 191 -22.08 -25.99 -3.74
CA ALA A 191 -22.57 -26.84 -2.66
C ALA A 191 -21.88 -28.22 -2.63
N ARG A 192 -21.30 -28.66 -3.77
CA ARG A 192 -20.52 -29.90 -3.86
C ARG A 192 -19.04 -29.74 -3.52
N TRP A 193 -18.57 -28.52 -3.28
CA TRP A 193 -17.19 -28.32 -2.82
C TRP A 193 -16.97 -29.01 -1.47
N ARG A 194 -15.74 -29.45 -1.23
CA ARG A 194 -15.32 -30.14 -0.01
C ARG A 194 -15.68 -29.33 1.23
N ARG A 195 -15.47 -28.00 1.18
CA ARG A 195 -15.75 -27.04 2.24
C ARG A 195 -16.21 -25.71 1.65
N PRO A 196 -17.48 -25.59 1.22
CA PRO A 196 -17.98 -24.34 0.62
C PRO A 196 -17.88 -23.18 1.60
N ALA A 197 -18.07 -23.46 2.89
CA ALA A 197 -17.98 -22.47 3.94
C ALA A 197 -16.55 -21.99 4.21
N ASP A 198 -15.48 -22.56 3.63
CA ASP A 198 -14.15 -21.93 3.73
C ASP A 198 -13.98 -20.81 2.71
N ALA A 199 -14.72 -20.86 1.60
CA ALA A 199 -14.55 -19.94 0.49
C ALA A 199 -15.05 -18.53 0.80
N GLU A 200 -14.41 -17.55 0.14
CA GLU A 200 -14.74 -16.13 0.22
C GLU A 200 -15.03 -15.59 -1.19
N PHE A 201 -16.07 -14.76 -1.31
CA PHE A 201 -16.29 -13.94 -2.50
C PHE A 201 -15.63 -12.59 -2.33
N VAL A 202 -14.92 -12.15 -3.38
CA VAL A 202 -14.21 -10.87 -3.41
C VAL A 202 -14.84 -9.95 -4.44
N TYR A 203 -14.96 -8.67 -4.08
CA TYR A 203 -15.73 -7.65 -4.82
C TYR A 203 -14.83 -6.46 -5.21
N THR A 204 -13.94 -6.64 -6.16
CA THR A 204 -13.02 -5.58 -6.59
C THR A 204 -13.76 -4.51 -7.39
N SER A 205 -13.74 -3.26 -6.93
CA SER A 205 -14.21 -2.14 -7.74
C SER A 205 -13.17 -1.71 -8.77
N GLY A 206 -12.11 -1.01 -8.36
CA GLY A 206 -11.10 -0.45 -9.27
C GLY A 206 -11.70 0.27 -10.48
N GLU A 207 -11.05 0.12 -11.62
CA GLU A 207 -11.48 0.71 -12.89
C GLU A 207 -12.63 -0.02 -13.59
N ALA A 208 -13.54 0.73 -14.24
CA ALA A 208 -14.48 0.20 -15.22
C ALA A 208 -13.96 0.46 -16.64
N LEU A 209 -12.94 -0.29 -17.05
CA LEU A 209 -12.31 -0.12 -18.35
C LEU A 209 -12.76 -1.19 -19.35
N TRP A 210 -13.34 -0.75 -20.47
CA TRP A 210 -13.89 -1.60 -21.53
C TRP A 210 -14.90 -2.62 -20.98
N ASN A 211 -14.62 -3.92 -21.06
CA ASN A 211 -15.48 -4.98 -20.54
C ASN A 211 -15.12 -5.41 -19.10
N VAL A 212 -14.33 -4.61 -18.38
CA VAL A 212 -14.06 -4.82 -16.95
C VAL A 212 -15.13 -4.10 -16.12
N GLU A 213 -15.66 -4.83 -15.15
CA GLU A 213 -16.75 -4.40 -14.27
C GLU A 213 -16.26 -3.94 -12.88
N ARG A 214 -17.01 -3.04 -12.24
CA ARG A 214 -16.80 -2.59 -10.85
C ARG A 214 -17.80 -3.29 -9.93
N ASN A 215 -17.32 -4.02 -8.93
CA ASN A 215 -18.18 -4.88 -8.13
C ASN A 215 -18.25 -4.55 -6.62
N GLY A 216 -17.42 -3.64 -6.12
CA GLY A 216 -17.33 -3.30 -4.70
C GLY A 216 -18.22 -2.12 -4.27
N LEU A 217 -17.75 -1.35 -3.28
CA LEU A 217 -18.48 -0.29 -2.57
C LEU A 217 -17.85 1.10 -2.78
N GLY A 218 -17.40 1.36 -4.01
CA GLY A 218 -16.62 2.54 -4.37
C GLY A 218 -15.34 2.12 -5.07
N GLN A 219 -14.82 2.97 -5.96
CA GLN A 219 -13.70 2.64 -6.88
C GLN A 219 -12.41 2.26 -6.13
N TRP A 220 -12.31 2.70 -4.88
CA TRP A 220 -11.21 2.51 -3.94
C TRP A 220 -11.36 1.30 -2.99
N THR A 221 -12.37 0.44 -3.19
CA THR A 221 -12.66 -0.68 -2.27
C THR A 221 -12.54 -2.05 -2.90
N GLU A 222 -12.20 -3.04 -2.06
CA GLU A 222 -12.28 -4.46 -2.38
C GLU A 222 -12.85 -5.28 -1.21
N PRO A 223 -14.18 -5.25 -0.98
CA PRO A 223 -14.79 -6.06 0.05
C PRO A 223 -14.59 -7.56 -0.19
N ARG A 224 -14.54 -8.33 0.89
CA ARG A 224 -14.58 -9.80 0.82
C ARG A 224 -15.44 -10.37 1.94
N CYS A 225 -16.34 -11.28 1.56
CA CYS A 225 -17.25 -11.93 2.48
C CYS A 225 -17.22 -13.44 2.28
N ARG A 226 -17.17 -14.15 3.40
CA ARG A 226 -17.16 -15.61 3.45
C ARG A 226 -18.53 -16.20 3.13
N ILE A 227 -18.56 -17.39 2.53
CA ILE A 227 -19.78 -18.19 2.42
C ILE A 227 -20.09 -18.80 3.80
N ALA A 228 -21.32 -18.63 4.30
CA ALA A 228 -21.77 -19.30 5.52
C ALA A 228 -22.19 -20.74 5.23
N SER A 229 -22.96 -20.96 4.17
CA SER A 229 -23.41 -22.27 3.73
C SER A 229 -23.80 -22.28 2.25
N ALA A 230 -23.73 -23.45 1.62
CA ALA A 230 -24.24 -23.69 0.27
C ALA A 230 -24.99 -25.03 0.25
N THR A 231 -26.27 -25.01 -0.14
CA THR A 231 -27.15 -26.18 -0.18
C THR A 231 -27.95 -26.16 -1.48
N GLY A 232 -27.74 -27.17 -2.33
CA GLY A 232 -28.26 -27.14 -3.70
C GLY A 232 -27.74 -25.89 -4.42
N THR A 233 -28.64 -25.10 -5.00
CA THR A 233 -28.30 -23.82 -5.63
C THR A 233 -28.31 -22.63 -4.67
N ALA A 234 -28.77 -22.79 -3.43
CA ALA A 234 -28.84 -21.69 -2.48
C ALA A 234 -27.50 -21.47 -1.76
N ILE A 235 -27.04 -20.21 -1.71
CA ILE A 235 -25.81 -19.79 -1.03
C ILE A 235 -26.18 -18.72 0.00
N THR A 236 -25.84 -18.96 1.26
CA THR A 236 -25.98 -17.98 2.33
C THR A 236 -24.61 -17.39 2.63
N MET A 237 -24.50 -16.07 2.66
CA MET A 237 -23.27 -15.34 2.98
C MET A 237 -23.14 -15.12 4.48
N ALA A 238 -21.91 -15.06 4.98
CA ALA A 238 -21.63 -14.84 6.40
C ALA A 238 -22.04 -13.43 6.85
N GLN A 239 -22.63 -13.38 8.04
CA GLN A 239 -23.03 -12.15 8.72
C GLN A 239 -22.06 -11.85 9.86
N PRO A 240 -21.68 -10.58 10.10
CA PRO A 240 -22.30 -9.38 9.54
C PRO A 240 -21.73 -8.86 8.21
N CYS A 241 -20.71 -9.50 7.63
CA CYS A 241 -20.06 -9.00 6.41
C CYS A 241 -21.03 -8.68 5.27
N TRP A 242 -21.96 -9.60 5.00
CA TRP A 242 -22.94 -9.46 3.93
C TRP A 242 -23.81 -8.21 4.10
N ASP A 243 -24.41 -8.03 5.28
CA ASP A 243 -25.25 -6.86 5.56
C ASP A 243 -24.43 -5.57 5.55
N ASN A 244 -23.22 -5.60 6.11
CA ASN A 244 -22.26 -4.49 6.06
C ASN A 244 -21.85 -4.10 4.63
N SER A 245 -21.99 -5.01 3.67
CA SER A 245 -21.65 -4.77 2.26
C SER A 245 -22.86 -4.52 1.35
N THR A 246 -24.08 -4.81 1.80
CA THR A 246 -25.26 -4.79 0.91
C THR A 246 -26.43 -3.93 1.39
N LYS A 247 -26.37 -3.44 2.64
CA LYS A 247 -27.50 -2.75 3.27
C LYS A 247 -27.17 -1.36 3.81
N ARG A 248 -26.05 -0.72 3.44
CA ARG A 248 -25.66 0.59 3.99
C ARG A 248 -26.80 1.60 3.80
N VAL A 249 -27.08 2.38 4.84
CA VAL A 249 -28.21 3.31 4.86
C VAL A 249 -28.06 4.36 3.77
N GLU A 250 -29.11 4.54 2.97
CA GLU A 250 -29.20 5.59 1.94
C GLU A 250 -30.12 6.72 2.39
N PHE A 251 -29.90 7.92 1.86
CA PHE A 251 -30.80 9.05 2.08
C PHE A 251 -32.18 8.76 1.44
N PRO A 252 -33.29 8.93 2.17
CA PRO A 252 -34.64 8.69 1.61
C PRO A 252 -34.97 9.55 0.39
N ASP A 253 -34.43 10.78 0.35
CA ASP A 253 -34.64 11.77 -0.71
C ASP A 253 -33.57 11.74 -1.81
N ARG A 254 -32.52 10.92 -1.66
CA ARG A 254 -31.41 10.80 -2.64
C ARG A 254 -31.02 9.33 -2.85
N PRO A 255 -31.82 8.56 -3.62
CA PRO A 255 -31.57 7.14 -3.86
C PRO A 255 -30.15 6.86 -4.40
N GLY A 256 -29.53 5.78 -3.94
CA GLY A 256 -28.17 5.36 -4.34
C GLY A 256 -27.04 6.08 -3.60
N ARG A 257 -27.35 7.08 -2.77
CA ARG A 257 -26.37 7.83 -2.00
C ARG A 257 -26.45 7.48 -0.52
N THR A 258 -25.33 7.01 0.02
CA THR A 258 -25.23 6.61 1.43
C THR A 258 -25.26 7.79 2.38
N VAL A 259 -25.80 7.54 3.57
CA VAL A 259 -25.76 8.46 4.71
C VAL A 259 -24.35 8.58 5.30
N SER A 260 -23.50 7.57 5.12
CA SER A 260 -22.06 7.69 5.38
C SER A 260 -21.37 8.65 4.39
N MET A 261 -21.99 8.92 3.24
CA MET A 261 -21.45 9.76 2.16
C MET A 261 -20.16 9.21 1.53
N VAL A 262 -19.88 7.93 1.79
CA VAL A 262 -18.76 7.15 1.28
C VAL A 262 -19.30 5.94 0.53
N GLY A 263 -19.13 5.95 -0.79
CA GLY A 263 -19.54 4.85 -1.66
C GLY A 263 -21.06 4.65 -1.78
N PRO A 264 -21.49 3.63 -2.54
CA PRO A 264 -22.90 3.25 -2.72
C PRO A 264 -23.46 2.47 -1.52
N GLY A 265 -24.80 2.37 -1.45
CA GLY A 265 -25.51 1.65 -0.38
C GLY A 265 -25.32 0.14 -0.39
N ARG A 266 -24.91 -0.41 -1.53
CA ARG A 266 -24.78 -1.84 -1.80
C ARG A 266 -23.72 -2.09 -2.86
N LEU A 267 -23.23 -3.33 -2.91
CA LEU A 267 -22.32 -3.80 -3.95
C LEU A 267 -22.84 -3.43 -5.36
N THR A 268 -21.97 -2.89 -6.18
CA THR A 268 -22.30 -2.48 -7.56
C THR A 268 -22.50 -3.69 -8.48
N ASN A 269 -22.99 -3.46 -9.70
CA ASN A 269 -23.19 -4.50 -10.72
C ASN A 269 -24.03 -5.70 -10.25
N GLY A 270 -25.09 -5.43 -9.48
CA GLY A 270 -25.99 -6.47 -8.96
C GLY A 270 -25.34 -7.38 -7.92
N GLY A 271 -24.24 -6.95 -7.29
CA GLY A 271 -23.53 -7.75 -6.29
C GLY A 271 -22.76 -8.91 -6.90
N ARG A 272 -22.33 -8.81 -8.16
CA ARG A 272 -21.52 -9.85 -8.81
C ARG A 272 -20.18 -10.01 -8.10
N ALA A 273 -19.84 -11.21 -7.65
CA ALA A 273 -18.50 -11.48 -7.13
C ALA A 273 -17.48 -11.43 -8.28
N SER A 274 -16.34 -10.78 -8.04
CA SER A 274 -15.25 -10.65 -9.03
C SER A 274 -14.50 -11.96 -9.19
N TYR A 275 -14.25 -12.63 -8.07
CA TYR A 275 -13.67 -13.95 -8.02
C TYR A 275 -13.99 -14.63 -6.68
N VAL A 276 -13.65 -15.91 -6.57
CA VAL A 276 -13.76 -16.70 -5.34
C VAL A 276 -12.37 -17.17 -4.92
N GLU A 277 -12.10 -17.18 -3.62
CA GLU A 277 -10.84 -17.68 -3.05
C GLU A 277 -11.06 -18.63 -1.88
N ASN A 278 -9.99 -19.28 -1.45
CA ASN A 278 -9.91 -20.17 -0.29
C ASN A 278 -10.75 -21.46 -0.39
N ALA A 279 -10.66 -22.14 -1.52
CA ALA A 279 -11.26 -23.46 -1.70
C ALA A 279 -10.24 -24.46 -2.28
N TYR A 280 -10.34 -25.71 -1.83
CA TYR A 280 -9.50 -26.81 -2.31
C TYR A 280 -9.64 -27.03 -3.82
N GLU A 281 -10.85 -26.83 -4.34
CA GLU A 281 -11.21 -26.98 -5.75
C GLU A 281 -10.51 -25.96 -6.66
N LEU A 282 -10.03 -24.86 -6.09
CA LEU A 282 -9.32 -23.79 -6.80
C LEU A 282 -7.80 -23.99 -6.82
N LEU A 283 -7.27 -25.08 -6.23
CA LEU A 283 -5.85 -25.42 -6.34
C LEU A 283 -5.56 -25.92 -7.75
N ASP A 284 -5.27 -25.00 -8.67
CA ASP A 284 -5.05 -25.30 -10.09
C ASP A 284 -3.79 -24.69 -10.70
N GLN A 285 -3.16 -23.71 -10.03
CA GLN A 285 -1.94 -23.05 -10.49
C GLN A 285 -0.74 -23.27 -9.56
N PRO A 286 0.48 -23.39 -10.11
CA PRO A 286 1.71 -23.34 -9.32
C PRO A 286 1.78 -22.07 -8.46
N GLY A 287 2.22 -22.21 -7.22
CA GLY A 287 2.22 -21.17 -6.21
C GLY A 287 0.94 -21.05 -5.40
N GLU A 288 -0.11 -21.82 -5.69
CA GLU A 288 -1.35 -21.79 -4.92
C GLU A 288 -1.36 -22.73 -3.71
N TRP A 289 -1.96 -22.28 -2.61
CA TRP A 289 -2.14 -23.05 -1.40
C TRP A 289 -3.56 -22.95 -0.82
N TYR A 290 -3.94 -23.93 -0.01
CA TYR A 290 -5.18 -23.98 0.74
C TYR A 290 -4.96 -24.67 2.09
N PHE A 291 -5.54 -24.12 3.16
CA PHE A 291 -5.53 -24.75 4.47
C PHE A 291 -6.90 -25.34 4.82
N ASP A 292 -6.99 -26.67 4.82
CA ASP A 292 -8.13 -27.40 5.35
C ASP A 292 -8.06 -27.38 6.88
N ARG A 293 -8.69 -26.37 7.48
CA ARG A 293 -8.70 -26.18 8.94
C ARG A 293 -9.30 -27.36 9.68
N SER A 294 -10.26 -28.04 9.06
CA SER A 294 -10.96 -29.15 9.68
C SER A 294 -10.14 -30.45 9.68
N ALA A 295 -9.38 -30.67 8.61
CA ALA A 295 -8.46 -31.79 8.50
C ALA A 295 -7.07 -31.46 9.06
N HIS A 296 -6.87 -30.25 9.58
CA HIS A 296 -5.57 -29.71 9.98
C HIS A 296 -4.47 -30.00 8.96
N THR A 297 -4.74 -29.75 7.67
CA THR A 297 -3.85 -30.09 6.56
C THR A 297 -3.66 -28.89 5.64
N VAL A 298 -2.41 -28.50 5.41
CA VAL A 298 -2.03 -27.48 4.43
C VAL A 298 -1.72 -28.17 3.10
N TYR A 299 -2.25 -27.64 2.01
CA TYR A 299 -2.02 -28.09 0.64
C TYR A 299 -1.31 -27.01 -0.16
N TYR A 300 -0.36 -27.40 -1.01
CA TYR A 300 0.40 -26.47 -1.84
C TYR A 300 0.74 -27.08 -3.20
N LEU A 301 0.62 -26.28 -4.26
CA LEU A 301 1.15 -26.55 -5.58
C LEU A 301 2.49 -25.81 -5.74
N PRO A 302 3.65 -26.50 -5.72
CA PRO A 302 4.94 -25.83 -5.85
C PRO A 302 5.10 -25.09 -7.17
N ARG A 303 5.76 -23.95 -7.14
CA ARG A 303 6.27 -23.25 -8.31
C ARG A 303 7.41 -24.04 -8.94
N THR A 304 7.68 -23.76 -10.21
CA THR A 304 8.84 -24.32 -10.90
C THR A 304 10.12 -24.00 -10.12
N GLY A 305 10.90 -25.02 -9.78
CA GLY A 305 12.18 -24.89 -9.06
C GLY A 305 12.08 -25.03 -7.55
N GLU A 306 10.88 -25.05 -6.96
CA GLU A 306 10.70 -25.28 -5.53
C GLU A 306 10.78 -26.78 -5.21
N ASP A 307 11.50 -27.09 -4.13
CA ASP A 307 11.66 -28.44 -3.60
C ASP A 307 11.23 -28.47 -2.14
N LEU A 308 10.02 -28.97 -1.89
CA LEU A 308 9.42 -29.01 -0.55
C LEU A 308 10.12 -29.97 0.42
N SER A 309 11.03 -30.82 -0.05
CA SER A 309 11.85 -31.64 0.87
C SER A 309 12.90 -30.80 1.63
N ARG A 310 13.20 -29.60 1.13
CA ARG A 310 14.26 -28.71 1.65
C ARG A 310 13.81 -27.25 1.84
N ALA A 311 12.66 -26.87 1.30
CA ALA A 311 12.14 -25.50 1.37
C ALA A 311 11.81 -25.09 2.80
N ASP A 312 12.02 -23.81 3.11
CA ASP A 312 11.52 -23.19 4.33
C ASP A 312 10.08 -22.71 4.10
N VAL A 313 9.11 -23.43 4.65
CA VAL A 313 7.68 -23.08 4.51
C VAL A 313 7.16 -22.52 5.82
N GLU A 314 6.77 -21.24 5.82
CA GLU A 314 6.28 -20.52 6.99
C GLU A 314 4.80 -20.15 6.80
N ALA A 315 3.95 -20.55 7.75
CA ALA A 315 2.58 -20.06 7.86
C ALA A 315 2.53 -18.91 8.88
N ALA A 316 1.94 -17.78 8.49
CA ALA A 316 1.76 -16.66 9.42
C ALA A 316 0.74 -17.03 10.50
N ALA A 317 1.06 -16.86 11.78
CA ALA A 317 0.23 -17.35 12.87
C ALA A 317 -0.10 -16.30 13.95
N ALA A 318 0.89 -15.55 14.43
CA ALA A 318 0.63 -14.49 15.41
C ALA A 318 0.02 -13.24 14.75
N GLU A 319 -0.98 -12.61 15.37
CA GLU A 319 -1.52 -11.33 14.87
C GLU A 319 -0.70 -10.11 15.30
N LYS A 320 0.04 -10.21 16.42
CA LYS A 320 0.94 -9.15 16.87
C LYS A 320 2.32 -9.69 17.20
N LEU A 321 3.34 -8.97 16.76
CA LEU A 321 4.75 -9.23 17.07
C LEU A 321 5.21 -8.38 18.26
N VAL A 322 4.84 -7.10 18.27
CA VAL A 322 5.12 -6.15 19.36
C VAL A 322 3.83 -5.37 19.66
N ASP A 323 3.52 -5.24 20.94
CA ASP A 323 2.33 -4.55 21.43
C ASP A 323 2.69 -3.58 22.55
N GLY A 324 2.95 -2.33 22.17
CA GLY A 324 3.26 -1.22 23.07
C GLY A 324 1.98 -0.61 23.65
N ARG A 325 1.74 -0.83 24.93
CA ARG A 325 0.54 -0.46 25.68
C ARG A 325 0.82 0.66 26.66
N GLY A 326 1.00 1.87 26.14
CA GLY A 326 0.92 3.07 26.97
C GLY A 326 -0.53 3.41 27.30
N THR A 327 -0.70 4.32 28.25
CA THR A 327 -1.97 5.01 28.51
C THR A 327 -1.72 6.50 28.69
N LYS A 328 -2.77 7.33 28.64
CA LYS A 328 -2.65 8.77 28.94
C LYS A 328 -2.02 9.05 30.32
N ALA A 329 -2.33 8.22 31.32
CA ALA A 329 -1.82 8.39 32.69
C ALA A 329 -0.40 7.82 32.87
N ALA A 330 -0.06 6.79 32.11
CA ALA A 330 1.23 6.11 32.17
C ALA A 330 1.67 5.77 30.73
N PRO A 331 2.30 6.72 30.02
CA PRO A 331 2.75 6.49 28.65
C PRO A 331 3.95 5.53 28.63
N LEU A 332 4.07 4.76 27.54
CA LEU A 332 5.30 4.03 27.22
C LEU A 332 6.27 5.03 26.57
N HIS A 333 7.50 5.15 27.04
CA HIS A 333 8.42 6.15 26.50
C HIS A 333 9.88 5.73 26.42
N ASP A 334 10.63 6.41 25.54
CA ASP A 334 12.08 6.21 25.35
C ASP A 334 12.44 4.77 24.98
N ILE A 335 11.75 4.23 23.98
CA ILE A 335 12.00 2.89 23.41
C ILE A 335 12.54 3.06 22.00
N ALA A 336 13.55 2.27 21.63
CA ALA A 336 14.00 2.18 20.25
C ALA A 336 14.06 0.73 19.76
N PHE A 337 13.72 0.49 18.51
CA PHE A 337 13.94 -0.75 17.76
C PHE A 337 14.85 -0.44 16.58
N GLN A 338 15.94 -1.20 16.42
CA GLN A 338 16.87 -0.96 15.33
C GLN A 338 17.55 -2.23 14.80
N GLY A 339 17.74 -2.31 13.49
CA GLY A 339 18.41 -3.44 12.85
C GLY A 339 17.62 -4.75 12.93
N LEU A 340 16.28 -4.70 12.83
CA LEU A 340 15.39 -5.84 13.01
C LEU A 340 14.51 -6.07 11.78
N GLN A 341 14.19 -7.33 11.49
CA GLN A 341 13.07 -7.68 10.62
C GLN A 341 11.87 -8.13 11.46
N PHE A 342 10.69 -7.62 11.13
CA PHE A 342 9.40 -8.04 11.68
C PHE A 342 8.63 -8.77 10.56
N GLY A 343 8.25 -10.02 10.80
CA GLY A 343 7.53 -10.77 9.76
C GLY A 343 6.75 -11.98 10.21
N TYR A 344 6.03 -12.56 9.24
CA TYR A 344 5.20 -13.76 9.37
C TYR A 344 4.07 -13.62 10.40
N ALA A 345 3.45 -12.43 10.45
CA ALA A 345 2.26 -12.17 11.26
C ALA A 345 1.00 -12.14 10.39
N THR A 346 -0.14 -12.58 10.93
CA THR A 346 -1.41 -12.71 10.20
C THR A 346 -2.43 -11.65 10.64
N TRP A 347 -3.59 -11.64 10.01
CA TRP A 347 -4.82 -11.00 10.50
C TRP A 347 -6.02 -11.89 10.14
N LEU A 348 -6.75 -12.36 11.16
CA LEU A 348 -7.79 -13.38 10.99
C LEU A 348 -9.21 -12.84 11.02
N THR A 349 -9.43 -11.56 11.34
CA THR A 349 -10.78 -10.95 11.27
C THR A 349 -11.47 -11.21 9.93
N PRO A 350 -10.78 -11.07 8.76
CA PRO A 350 -11.41 -11.33 7.47
C PRO A 350 -11.76 -12.80 7.19
N SER A 351 -11.12 -13.77 7.87
CA SER A 351 -11.49 -15.19 7.81
C SER A 351 -12.74 -15.53 8.63
N GLY A 352 -13.14 -14.61 9.51
CA GLY A 352 -14.31 -14.70 10.38
C GLY A 352 -15.60 -14.16 9.74
N PRO A 353 -16.73 -14.22 10.49
CA PRO A 353 -18.02 -13.69 10.05
C PRO A 353 -18.03 -12.18 9.76
N GLU A 354 -17.16 -11.42 10.41
CA GLU A 354 -16.97 -9.99 10.15
C GLU A 354 -16.55 -9.72 8.70
N GLY A 355 -15.75 -10.63 8.13
CA GLY A 355 -15.16 -10.46 6.80
C GLY A 355 -14.38 -9.15 6.71
N PHE A 356 -14.44 -8.51 5.54
CA PHE A 356 -13.84 -7.19 5.31
C PHE A 356 -14.79 -6.36 4.46
N SER A 357 -15.70 -5.63 5.11
CA SER A 357 -16.55 -4.61 4.46
C SER A 357 -15.87 -3.26 4.57
N GLU A 358 -15.01 -2.97 3.60
CA GLU A 358 -14.19 -1.76 3.58
C GLU A 358 -15.01 -0.49 3.32
N ILE A 359 -14.65 0.57 4.04
CA ILE A 359 -15.10 1.94 3.78
C ILE A 359 -14.03 2.68 2.98
N GLN A 360 -12.79 2.76 3.49
CA GLN A 360 -11.62 3.38 2.86
C GLN A 360 -10.35 3.08 3.65
N ALA A 361 -9.18 2.96 3.00
CA ALA A 361 -7.86 2.88 3.67
C ALA A 361 -7.74 1.76 4.72
N GLY A 362 -8.40 0.62 4.51
CA GLY A 362 -8.41 -0.48 5.48
C GLY A 362 -9.36 -0.30 6.68
N TYR A 363 -10.13 0.79 6.75
CA TYR A 363 -11.23 0.94 7.71
C TYR A 363 -12.45 0.14 7.27
N THR A 364 -13.13 -0.49 8.22
CA THR A 364 -14.25 -1.40 7.97
C THR A 364 -15.48 -1.09 8.81
N LEU A 365 -16.64 -1.48 8.28
CA LEU A 365 -17.86 -1.63 9.07
C LEU A 365 -17.87 -3.00 9.75
N THR A 366 -18.14 -3.00 11.05
CA THR A 366 -18.10 -4.20 11.89
C THR A 366 -19.34 -4.35 12.76
N GLY A 367 -19.63 -5.59 13.16
CA GLY A 367 -20.75 -5.93 14.02
C GLY A 367 -22.10 -5.98 13.29
N PRO A 368 -23.13 -6.56 13.94
CA PRO A 368 -24.43 -6.90 13.33
C PRO A 368 -25.27 -5.71 12.85
N LYS A 369 -24.95 -4.50 13.32
CA LYS A 369 -25.63 -3.25 12.94
C LYS A 369 -24.66 -2.21 12.38
N GLY A 370 -23.43 -2.60 12.01
CA GLY A 370 -22.40 -1.69 11.52
C GLY A 370 -22.91 -0.80 10.38
N TRP A 371 -23.51 -1.42 9.35
CA TRP A 371 -24.14 -0.72 8.22
C TRP A 371 -25.19 0.33 8.58
N ALA A 372 -25.84 0.17 9.73
CA ALA A 372 -26.99 0.96 10.14
C ALA A 372 -26.60 2.11 11.09
N THR A 373 -25.55 1.94 11.90
CA THR A 373 -25.25 2.88 12.99
C THR A 373 -23.79 3.30 13.10
N GLN A 374 -22.82 2.51 12.63
CA GLN A 374 -21.42 2.76 12.95
C GLN A 374 -20.88 4.02 12.24
N GLY A 375 -20.42 4.98 13.03
CA GLY A 375 -19.85 6.23 12.54
C GLY A 375 -20.87 7.15 11.87
N LEU A 376 -22.17 6.97 12.13
CA LEU A 376 -23.25 7.76 11.54
C LEU A 376 -23.86 8.78 12.50
N CYS A 377 -23.07 9.22 13.50
CA CYS A 377 -23.44 10.23 14.49
C CYS A 377 -24.20 11.42 13.88
N GLY A 378 -25.39 11.72 14.42
CA GLY A 378 -26.19 12.87 13.99
C GLY A 378 -26.93 12.71 12.65
N PHE A 379 -26.72 11.61 11.92
CA PHE A 379 -27.37 11.37 10.63
C PHE A 379 -28.41 10.24 10.66
N VAL A 380 -28.34 9.36 11.66
CA VAL A 380 -29.31 8.28 11.87
C VAL A 380 -29.64 8.12 13.34
N ASP A 381 -30.85 7.66 13.65
CA ASP A 381 -31.25 7.32 15.01
C ASP A 381 -30.36 6.19 15.57
N GLY A 382 -29.69 6.47 16.68
CA GLY A 382 -28.75 5.52 17.31
C GLY A 382 -27.38 5.39 16.63
N GLY A 383 -27.03 6.31 15.72
CA GLY A 383 -25.70 6.38 15.12
C GLY A 383 -24.60 6.60 16.17
N THR A 384 -23.49 5.86 16.07
CA THR A 384 -22.37 5.97 17.02
C THR A 384 -21.48 7.17 16.70
N CYS A 385 -20.96 7.83 17.73
CA CYS A 385 -20.11 9.01 17.62
C CYS A 385 -18.64 8.71 17.92
N PRO A 386 -17.71 9.48 17.31
CA PRO A 386 -17.94 10.56 16.35
C PRO A 386 -18.35 10.06 14.95
N PHE A 387 -18.79 10.97 14.07
CA PHE A 387 -19.02 10.64 12.66
C PHE A 387 -17.74 10.07 12.02
N ALA A 388 -17.88 9.12 11.11
CA ALA A 388 -16.79 8.41 10.44
C ALA A 388 -15.82 7.63 11.36
N SER A 389 -16.23 7.35 12.60
CA SER A 389 -15.52 6.45 13.52
C SER A 389 -15.73 4.98 13.16
N TRP A 390 -15.03 4.50 12.13
CA TRP A 390 -15.07 3.10 11.69
C TRP A 390 -13.91 2.29 12.27
N THR A 391 -13.98 0.97 12.11
CA THR A 391 -13.01 0.05 12.72
C THR A 391 -11.74 0.00 11.88
N LYS A 392 -10.63 0.42 12.48
CA LYS A 392 -9.29 0.38 11.88
C LYS A 392 -8.79 -1.06 11.75
N MET A 393 -8.07 -1.36 10.67
CA MET A 393 -7.23 -2.56 10.58
C MET A 393 -6.15 -2.52 11.68
N PRO A 394 -5.79 -3.65 12.31
CA PRO A 394 -4.73 -3.66 13.31
C PRO A 394 -3.33 -3.60 12.67
N GLY A 395 -2.37 -2.97 13.37
CA GLY A 395 -0.94 -3.12 13.08
C GLY A 395 -0.36 -4.40 13.69
N ASN A 396 0.45 -5.13 12.91
CA ASN A 396 1.20 -6.29 13.41
C ASN A 396 2.32 -5.89 14.40
N VAL A 397 2.83 -4.66 14.28
CA VAL A 397 3.65 -3.97 15.29
C VAL A 397 2.90 -2.70 15.67
N SER A 398 2.58 -2.49 16.94
CA SER A 398 1.73 -1.35 17.33
C SER A 398 2.18 -0.70 18.64
N PHE A 399 2.04 0.63 18.71
CA PHE A 399 2.27 1.42 19.90
C PHE A 399 1.10 2.39 20.11
N ALA A 400 0.48 2.33 21.28
CA ALA A 400 -0.51 3.32 21.72
C ALA A 400 0.03 4.12 22.90
N TYR A 401 -0.26 5.43 22.93
CA TYR A 401 0.25 6.37 23.93
C TYR A 401 1.77 6.25 24.14
N GLY A 402 2.51 6.04 23.05
CA GLY A 402 3.97 6.02 23.04
C GLY A 402 4.54 7.43 23.09
N ARG A 403 5.75 7.62 23.64
CA ARG A 403 6.48 8.89 23.53
C ARG A 403 7.95 8.65 23.24
N ARG A 404 8.51 9.28 22.21
CA ARG A 404 9.89 9.03 21.77
C ARG A 404 10.13 7.54 21.49
N ILE A 405 9.20 6.95 20.72
CA ILE A 405 9.37 5.62 20.14
C ILE A 405 10.20 5.78 18.87
N GLY A 406 11.34 5.11 18.80
CA GLY A 406 12.22 5.11 17.64
C GLY A 406 12.19 3.77 16.92
N ILE A 407 12.02 3.79 15.60
CA ILE A 407 12.13 2.60 14.75
C ILE A 407 13.03 2.96 13.59
N SER A 408 14.17 2.29 13.49
CA SER A 408 15.13 2.59 12.44
C SER A 408 15.83 1.38 11.88
N ASP A 409 16.34 1.51 10.67
CA ASP A 409 17.20 0.49 10.06
C ASP A 409 16.55 -0.92 10.07
N SER A 410 15.23 -0.99 9.92
CA SER A 410 14.44 -2.20 10.11
C SER A 410 13.64 -2.55 8.85
N VAL A 411 13.15 -3.80 8.78
CA VAL A 411 12.35 -4.32 7.67
C VAL A 411 11.01 -4.83 8.22
N PHE A 412 9.90 -4.37 7.64
CA PHE A 412 8.56 -4.87 7.87
C PHE A 412 8.13 -5.64 6.63
N ALA A 413 8.08 -6.97 6.73
CA ALA A 413 7.77 -7.80 5.57
C ALA A 413 7.05 -9.10 5.94
N HIS A 414 6.30 -9.65 4.98
CA HIS A 414 5.54 -10.88 5.17
C HIS A 414 4.46 -10.71 6.26
N LEU A 415 3.71 -9.62 6.18
CA LEU A 415 2.73 -9.21 7.19
C LEU A 415 1.31 -9.29 6.64
N GLY A 416 0.38 -9.76 7.47
CA GLY A 416 -1.00 -10.06 7.13
C GLY A 416 -1.99 -8.95 7.46
N ALA A 417 -1.55 -7.88 8.13
CA ALA A 417 -2.36 -6.72 8.52
C ALA A 417 -1.71 -5.42 8.03
N ALA A 418 -1.86 -4.32 8.79
CA ALA A 418 -0.98 -3.17 8.66
C ALA A 418 0.42 -3.49 9.24
N GLY A 419 1.47 -2.90 8.67
CA GLY A 419 2.84 -3.16 9.10
C GLY A 419 3.14 -2.62 10.49
N LEU A 420 3.13 -1.29 10.60
CA LEU A 420 3.38 -0.53 11.83
C LEU A 420 2.22 0.41 12.12
N ASP A 421 1.75 0.42 13.37
CA ASP A 421 0.72 1.34 13.87
C ASP A 421 1.28 2.19 15.04
N LEU A 422 1.50 3.48 14.77
CA LEU A 422 1.74 4.50 15.80
C LEU A 422 0.40 5.13 16.19
N GLY A 423 -0.38 4.36 16.95
CA GLY A 423 -1.77 4.65 17.27
C GLY A 423 -1.98 5.81 18.25
N ALA A 424 -3.20 5.90 18.76
CA ALA A 424 -3.72 7.02 19.54
C ALA A 424 -2.75 7.56 20.62
N GLY A 425 -2.64 8.89 20.69
CA GLY A 425 -1.87 9.60 21.70
C GLY A 425 -0.35 9.42 21.63
N THR A 426 0.18 8.81 20.56
CA THR A 426 1.63 8.67 20.37
C THR A 426 2.28 10.03 20.09
N LYS A 427 3.44 10.29 20.69
CA LYS A 427 4.13 11.59 20.62
C LYS A 427 5.62 11.50 20.31
N ASP A 428 6.16 12.53 19.66
CA ASP A 428 7.60 12.77 19.51
C ASP A 428 8.37 11.55 18.97
N SER A 429 7.79 10.77 18.06
CA SER A 429 8.27 9.44 17.66
C SER A 429 8.82 9.44 16.24
N THR A 430 9.76 8.53 15.95
CA THR A 430 10.51 8.54 14.68
C THR A 430 10.49 7.17 14.00
N VAL A 431 10.21 7.15 12.70
CA VAL A 431 10.29 5.99 11.81
C VAL A 431 11.25 6.34 10.69
N ARG A 432 12.49 5.85 10.75
CA ARG A 432 13.56 6.31 9.85
C ARG A 432 14.43 5.22 9.25
N GLY A 433 14.64 5.24 7.93
CA GLY A 433 15.59 4.32 7.28
C GLY A 433 15.08 2.87 7.25
N ASN A 434 13.77 2.66 7.14
CA ASN A 434 13.16 1.34 7.13
C ASN A 434 12.66 0.93 5.75
N VAL A 435 12.38 -0.37 5.59
CA VAL A 435 11.70 -0.92 4.42
C VAL A 435 10.36 -1.53 4.83
N PHE A 436 9.30 -1.23 4.07
CA PHE A 436 7.98 -1.83 4.20
C PHE A 436 7.61 -2.48 2.88
N THR A 437 7.45 -3.80 2.87
CA THR A 437 7.13 -4.53 1.64
C THR A 437 6.39 -5.82 1.94
N ASP A 438 5.65 -6.36 0.98
CA ASP A 438 4.92 -7.62 1.16
C ASP A 438 3.98 -7.60 2.39
N ILE A 439 3.20 -6.52 2.50
CA ILE A 439 2.24 -6.27 3.57
C ILE A 439 0.83 -6.36 2.99
N SER A 440 -0.06 -7.13 3.63
CA SER A 440 -1.42 -7.37 3.14
C SER A 440 -2.27 -6.09 3.12
N GLY A 441 -2.09 -5.17 4.06
CA GLY A 441 -2.81 -3.91 4.15
C GLY A 441 -1.90 -2.68 4.13
N ASN A 442 -2.17 -1.72 5.03
CA ASN A 442 -1.43 -0.45 5.12
C ASN A 442 0.05 -0.68 5.49
N GLY A 443 0.97 0.08 4.89
CA GLY A 443 2.38 0.00 5.27
C GLY A 443 2.64 0.52 6.69
N LEU A 444 2.31 1.79 6.88
CA LEU A 444 2.42 2.52 8.15
C LEU A 444 1.11 3.27 8.44
N GLU A 445 0.68 3.22 9.69
CA GLU A 445 -0.47 3.96 10.19
C GLU A 445 -0.06 4.87 11.35
N ILE A 446 -0.56 6.10 11.37
CA ILE A 446 -0.31 7.10 12.42
C ILE A 446 -1.64 7.65 12.92
N GLY A 447 -1.84 7.63 14.23
CA GLY A 447 -3.10 8.04 14.84
C GLY A 447 -4.29 7.12 14.51
N GLY A 448 -5.49 7.66 14.66
CA GLY A 448 -6.76 6.99 14.39
C GLY A 448 -7.81 7.99 13.93
N VAL A 449 -9.07 7.58 13.88
CA VAL A 449 -10.20 8.43 13.43
C VAL A 449 -11.37 8.44 14.44
N ASP A 450 -11.17 7.85 15.61
CA ASP A 450 -12.19 7.42 16.56
C ASP A 450 -12.34 8.35 17.78
N GLY A 451 -12.08 9.65 17.60
CA GLY A 451 -12.22 10.68 18.65
C GLY A 451 -11.21 10.54 19.81
N GLN A 452 -10.29 9.58 19.73
CA GLN A 452 -9.17 9.43 20.65
C GLN A 452 -8.16 10.58 20.48
N PRO A 453 -7.27 10.82 21.46
CA PRO A 453 -6.22 11.84 21.33
C PRO A 453 -5.37 11.62 20.08
N ALA A 454 -5.17 12.69 19.32
CA ALA A 454 -4.31 12.70 18.13
C ALA A 454 -2.88 12.25 18.46
N ALA A 455 -2.25 11.57 17.51
CA ALA A 455 -0.80 11.42 17.55
C ALA A 455 -0.14 12.77 17.22
N SER A 456 1.08 13.03 17.67
CA SER A 456 1.71 14.33 17.42
C SER A 456 3.24 14.29 17.38
N GLY A 457 3.85 15.12 16.52
CA GLY A 457 5.31 15.19 16.41
C GLY A 457 5.92 13.88 15.94
N VAL A 458 5.24 13.17 15.05
CA VAL A 458 5.74 11.94 14.44
C VAL A 458 6.56 12.29 13.20
N GLU A 459 7.77 11.76 13.09
CA GLU A 459 8.63 11.93 11.92
C GLU A 459 8.80 10.61 11.18
N VAL A 460 8.37 10.56 9.93
CA VAL A 460 8.52 9.42 9.03
C VAL A 460 9.47 9.82 7.91
N THR A 461 10.73 9.37 8.00
CA THR A 461 11.76 9.82 7.07
C THR A 461 12.62 8.74 6.46
N ASN A 462 13.04 8.89 5.20
CA ASN A 462 14.01 7.99 4.58
C ASN A 462 13.57 6.52 4.56
N ASN A 463 12.27 6.25 4.47
CA ASN A 463 11.75 4.88 4.36
C ASN A 463 11.41 4.55 2.90
N HIS A 464 11.55 3.28 2.54
CA HIS A 464 11.10 2.74 1.26
C HIS A 464 9.87 1.86 1.47
N LEU A 465 8.74 2.22 0.85
CA LEU A 465 7.49 1.47 0.91
C LEU A 465 7.12 1.00 -0.48
N TYR A 466 7.07 -0.31 -0.70
CA TYR A 466 6.81 -0.87 -2.03
C TYR A 466 6.13 -2.24 -2.04
N ALA A 467 5.48 -2.58 -3.16
CA ALA A 467 4.80 -3.86 -3.35
C ALA A 467 3.75 -4.17 -2.26
N LEU A 468 2.90 -3.18 -1.96
CA LEU A 468 1.79 -3.24 -1.00
C LEU A 468 0.65 -2.31 -1.42
N PRO A 469 -0.57 -2.46 -0.86
CA PRO A 469 -1.08 -3.63 -0.14
C PRO A 469 -1.14 -4.90 -1.01
N ARG A 470 -1.02 -6.08 -0.39
CA ARG A 470 -1.03 -7.41 -1.07
C ARG A 470 -2.36 -8.15 -1.05
N GLU A 471 -3.25 -7.79 -0.13
CA GLU A 471 -4.58 -8.42 -0.05
C GLU A 471 -5.66 -7.36 0.06
N TYR A 472 -5.61 -6.47 1.04
CA TYR A 472 -6.62 -5.45 1.29
C TYR A 472 -6.31 -4.22 0.46
N HIS A 473 -6.65 -4.27 -0.83
CA HIS A 473 -6.11 -3.34 -1.81
C HIS A 473 -6.56 -1.88 -1.67
N GLY A 474 -7.59 -1.59 -0.88
CA GLY A 474 -7.96 -0.22 -0.51
C GLY A 474 -7.05 0.40 0.57
N GLY A 475 -6.11 -0.36 1.12
CA GLY A 475 -5.03 0.15 1.96
C GLY A 475 -4.03 1.02 1.19
N VAL A 476 -3.19 1.75 1.92
CA VAL A 476 -2.27 2.77 1.41
C VAL A 476 -0.84 2.56 1.92
N GLY A 477 0.12 3.25 1.31
CA GLY A 477 1.51 3.27 1.79
C GLY A 477 1.62 3.78 3.22
N ILE A 478 1.24 5.03 3.42
CA ILE A 478 1.19 5.70 4.72
C ILE A 478 -0.21 6.27 4.94
N LEU A 479 -0.85 5.85 6.02
CA LEU A 479 -2.11 6.39 6.52
C LEU A 479 -1.83 7.29 7.72
N ASP A 480 -2.01 8.60 7.55
CA ASP A 480 -1.93 9.61 8.59
C ASP A 480 -3.36 10.03 8.97
N GLY A 481 -3.88 9.46 10.06
CA GLY A 481 -5.24 9.75 10.52
C GLY A 481 -5.34 11.13 11.18
N TYR A 482 -5.91 11.18 12.39
CA TYR A 482 -5.91 12.39 13.20
C TYR A 482 -4.55 12.60 13.88
N THR A 483 -3.74 13.52 13.34
CA THR A 483 -2.39 13.82 13.85
C THR A 483 -2.03 15.31 13.82
N GLN A 484 -1.05 15.71 14.61
CA GLN A 484 -0.62 17.11 14.76
C GLN A 484 0.90 17.24 14.65
N HIS A 485 1.41 18.20 13.88
CA HIS A 485 2.86 18.39 13.73
C HIS A 485 3.60 17.13 13.22
N THR A 486 2.93 16.28 12.43
CA THR A 486 3.53 15.09 11.79
C THR A 486 4.32 15.52 10.56
N THR A 487 5.51 14.95 10.36
CA THR A 487 6.31 15.16 9.15
C THR A 487 6.56 13.83 8.45
N ILE A 488 6.12 13.71 7.19
CA ILE A 488 6.40 12.60 6.30
C ILE A 488 7.32 13.14 5.20
N ALA A 489 8.63 12.83 5.29
CA ALA A 489 9.60 13.42 4.38
C ALA A 489 10.72 12.51 3.88
N HIS A 490 11.24 12.78 2.68
CA HIS A 490 12.35 12.02 2.10
C HIS A 490 12.09 10.50 2.03
N ASN A 491 10.84 10.08 1.84
CA ASN A 491 10.51 8.68 1.62
C ASN A 491 10.41 8.39 0.13
N GLN A 492 10.65 7.12 -0.25
CA GLN A 492 10.29 6.62 -1.57
C GLN A 492 9.10 5.67 -1.43
N LEU A 493 8.03 5.95 -2.17
CA LEU A 493 6.82 5.13 -2.20
C LEU A 493 6.54 4.73 -3.64
N ASP A 494 6.65 3.44 -3.95
CA ASP A 494 6.51 2.96 -5.31
C ASP A 494 5.92 1.57 -5.44
N HIS A 495 5.40 1.24 -6.62
CA HIS A 495 4.72 -0.04 -6.86
C HIS A 495 3.58 -0.28 -5.85
N LEU A 496 2.64 0.67 -5.78
CA LEU A 496 1.55 0.65 -4.81
C LEU A 496 0.20 0.35 -5.46
N GLY A 497 -0.59 -0.51 -4.82
CA GLY A 497 -1.91 -0.92 -5.30
C GLY A 497 -2.95 0.22 -5.36
N TYR A 498 -2.79 1.25 -4.52
CA TYR A 498 -3.71 2.39 -4.41
C TYR A 498 -2.92 3.70 -4.13
N SER A 499 -3.42 4.58 -3.26
CA SER A 499 -2.77 5.85 -2.89
C SER A 499 -1.48 5.61 -2.11
N ALA A 500 -0.50 6.50 -2.29
CA ALA A 500 0.77 6.40 -1.58
C ALA A 500 0.69 6.95 -0.16
N ILE A 501 0.17 8.17 0.00
CA ILE A 501 0.02 8.84 1.29
C ILE A 501 -1.43 9.34 1.40
N SER A 502 -2.11 9.00 2.50
CA SER A 502 -3.44 9.52 2.84
C SER A 502 -3.35 10.28 4.16
N LEU A 503 -3.77 11.54 4.19
CA LEU A 503 -3.83 12.34 5.43
C LEU A 503 -5.23 12.91 5.72
N GLY A 504 -5.58 12.95 7.01
CA GLY A 504 -6.83 13.51 7.49
C GLY A 504 -8.04 12.57 7.35
N TRP A 505 -9.17 12.96 7.96
CA TRP A 505 -10.41 12.17 7.94
C TRP A 505 -11.68 13.04 8.18
N GLY A 506 -12.86 12.53 7.82
CA GLY A 506 -14.17 13.01 8.30
C GLY A 506 -14.85 14.12 7.49
N GLY A 507 -14.32 14.47 6.32
CA GLY A 507 -14.79 15.56 5.48
C GLY A 507 -16.05 15.30 4.63
N TRP A 508 -16.56 14.07 4.54
CA TRP A 508 -17.67 13.74 3.63
C TRP A 508 -19.03 14.45 3.83
N PRO A 509 -19.42 14.98 5.01
CA PRO A 509 -20.62 15.81 5.17
C PRO A 509 -20.69 16.99 4.21
N ASP A 510 -19.52 17.48 3.80
CA ASP A 510 -19.33 18.47 2.76
C ASP A 510 -20.19 18.15 1.53
N LYS A 511 -20.15 16.91 1.04
CA LYS A 511 -20.87 16.51 -0.20
C LYS A 511 -22.38 16.80 -0.19
N ILE A 512 -23.02 16.97 0.97
CA ILE A 512 -24.46 17.30 1.10
C ILE A 512 -24.71 18.77 1.51
N GLY A 513 -23.69 19.63 1.42
CA GLY A 513 -23.73 21.02 1.87
C GLY A 513 -23.77 21.18 3.39
N SER A 514 -23.32 20.17 4.13
CA SER A 514 -23.17 20.24 5.59
C SER A 514 -21.72 20.49 5.96
N PRO A 515 -21.41 21.21 7.05
CA PRO A 515 -20.03 21.39 7.47
C PRO A 515 -19.31 20.07 7.66
N ALA A 516 -18.08 19.97 7.15
CA ALA A 516 -17.17 18.87 7.45
C ALA A 516 -17.02 18.71 8.97
N THR A 517 -16.77 17.48 9.43
CA THR A 517 -16.55 17.23 10.86
C THR A 517 -15.22 17.84 11.27
N PRO A 518 -15.17 18.82 12.19
CA PRO A 518 -13.91 19.34 12.68
C PRO A 518 -13.10 18.21 13.31
N ASN A 519 -11.83 18.14 12.96
CA ASN A 519 -10.92 17.14 13.48
C ASN A 519 -9.68 17.83 14.09
N PRO A 520 -8.88 17.13 14.91
CA PRO A 520 -7.78 17.77 15.62
C PRO A 520 -6.52 17.94 14.75
N SER A 521 -6.57 17.62 13.45
CA SER A 521 -5.36 17.59 12.63
C SER A 521 -4.94 18.98 12.21
N HIS A 522 -3.65 19.28 12.34
CA HIS A 522 -3.05 20.55 11.96
C HIS A 522 -1.52 20.45 11.94
N ASP A 523 -0.89 21.37 11.22
CA ASP A 523 0.56 21.51 11.10
C ASP A 523 1.29 20.25 10.60
N ASN A 524 0.61 19.35 9.86
CA ASN A 524 1.28 18.20 9.27
C ASN A 524 1.91 18.58 7.92
N ALA A 525 2.99 17.89 7.58
CA ALA A 525 3.80 18.17 6.40
C ALA A 525 4.17 16.88 5.67
N VAL A 526 3.72 16.77 4.43
CA VAL A 526 4.17 15.77 3.45
C VAL A 526 5.15 16.45 2.50
N ARG A 527 6.45 16.22 2.68
CA ARG A 527 7.46 16.97 1.93
C ARG A 527 8.62 16.17 1.38
N ASP A 528 9.13 16.57 0.22
CA ASP A 528 10.36 16.00 -0.34
C ASP A 528 10.29 14.47 -0.54
N ASN A 529 9.11 13.88 -0.75
CA ASN A 529 8.94 12.46 -1.03
C ASN A 529 9.00 12.19 -2.54
N LEU A 530 9.48 11.01 -2.92
CA LEU A 530 9.42 10.48 -4.28
C LEU A 530 8.31 9.42 -4.35
N VAL A 531 7.29 9.69 -5.17
CA VAL A 531 6.12 8.81 -5.34
C VAL A 531 5.97 8.45 -6.82
N PHE A 532 5.98 7.16 -7.15
CA PHE A 532 5.73 6.71 -8.51
C PHE A 532 5.12 5.32 -8.62
N ASP A 533 4.55 4.96 -9.78
CA ASP A 533 3.94 3.64 -9.99
C ASP A 533 2.88 3.31 -8.91
N TYR A 534 1.98 4.27 -8.65
CA TYR A 534 0.89 4.20 -7.67
C TYR A 534 -0.46 4.05 -8.38
N MET A 535 -1.53 3.72 -7.62
CA MET A 535 -2.86 3.39 -8.17
C MET A 535 -2.83 2.21 -9.15
N GLN A 536 -1.98 1.21 -8.89
CA GLN A 536 -1.78 0.07 -9.81
C GLN A 536 -2.97 -0.90 -9.83
N LEU A 537 -3.87 -0.86 -8.84
CA LEU A 537 -5.02 -1.75 -8.78
C LEU A 537 -6.37 -1.03 -8.64
N LEU A 538 -6.45 -0.04 -7.75
CA LEU A 538 -7.69 0.68 -7.44
C LEU A 538 -7.65 2.14 -7.91
N ASP A 539 -8.84 2.75 -7.91
CA ASP A 539 -9.16 4.07 -8.49
C ASP A 539 -9.65 5.06 -7.42
N ASP A 540 -9.72 6.34 -7.79
CA ASP A 540 -10.25 7.44 -6.98
C ASP A 540 -9.39 7.82 -5.76
N GLY A 541 -8.07 7.84 -6.00
CA GLY A 541 -7.05 8.21 -5.03
C GLY A 541 -6.01 9.16 -5.62
N GLY A 542 -4.85 9.23 -4.97
CA GLY A 542 -3.74 10.07 -5.42
C GLY A 542 -2.39 9.67 -4.84
N GLY A 543 -1.32 10.30 -5.35
CA GLY A 543 0.01 10.11 -4.77
C GLY A 543 0.01 10.64 -3.35
N VAL A 544 -0.51 11.86 -3.17
CA VAL A 544 -0.92 12.38 -1.87
C VAL A 544 -2.42 12.67 -1.91
N TYR A 545 -3.16 12.04 -1.00
CA TYR A 545 -4.58 12.24 -0.80
C TYR A 545 -4.81 12.92 0.55
N THR A 546 -5.61 13.98 0.59
CA THR A 546 -5.95 14.69 1.83
C THR A 546 -7.46 14.74 2.02
N GLN A 547 -7.94 14.78 3.27
CA GLN A 547 -9.37 14.79 3.56
C GLN A 547 -9.74 15.47 4.88
N GLY A 548 -10.85 16.19 4.89
CA GLY A 548 -11.44 16.77 6.10
C GLY A 548 -10.85 18.12 6.52
N LEU A 549 -11.46 18.72 7.54
CA LEU A 549 -11.11 20.06 8.01
C LEU A 549 -9.87 20.01 8.89
N THR A 550 -8.76 20.54 8.41
CA THR A 550 -7.44 20.52 9.06
C THR A 550 -6.96 21.94 9.36
N GLY A 551 -6.45 22.19 10.56
CA GLY A 551 -6.03 23.53 11.00
C GLY A 551 -7.16 24.55 11.11
N THR A 552 -6.77 25.82 11.34
CA THR A 552 -7.69 26.96 11.45
C THR A 552 -7.39 28.08 10.45
N SER A 553 -6.27 27.98 9.73
CA SER A 553 -5.77 28.93 8.75
C SER A 553 -4.73 28.28 7.83
N MET A 554 -4.34 28.95 6.74
CA MET A 554 -3.24 28.49 5.88
C MET A 554 -1.88 28.34 6.63
N ALA A 555 -1.72 28.95 7.81
CA ALA A 555 -0.47 28.88 8.56
C ALA A 555 -0.27 27.52 9.26
N ASP A 556 -1.37 26.97 9.80
CA ASP A 556 -1.47 25.75 10.60
C ASP A 556 -2.22 24.62 9.89
N GLY A 557 -2.71 24.82 8.65
CA GLY A 557 -3.23 23.75 7.81
C GLY A 557 -2.15 22.84 7.24
N GLU A 558 -2.56 21.83 6.48
CA GLU A 558 -1.66 20.79 5.97
C GLU A 558 -0.80 21.27 4.79
N LYS A 559 0.42 20.72 4.70
CA LYS A 559 1.42 21.16 3.73
C LYS A 559 1.93 19.99 2.90
N VAL A 560 1.70 20.05 1.60
CA VAL A 560 2.22 19.13 0.59
C VAL A 560 3.26 19.88 -0.25
N THR A 561 4.55 19.67 0.02
CA THR A 561 5.60 20.54 -0.52
C THR A 561 6.85 19.82 -1.03
N GLY A 562 7.41 20.23 -2.17
CA GLY A 562 8.70 19.69 -2.65
C GLY A 562 8.68 18.22 -3.09
N ASN A 563 7.51 17.58 -3.18
CA ASN A 563 7.40 16.18 -3.58
C ASN A 563 7.56 16.03 -5.10
N VAL A 564 8.05 14.86 -5.54
CA VAL A 564 8.03 14.43 -6.94
C VAL A 564 7.04 13.28 -7.06
N ILE A 565 5.95 13.47 -7.82
CA ILE A 565 4.84 12.52 -7.93
C ILE A 565 4.56 12.23 -9.40
N HIS A 566 4.74 10.98 -9.84
CA HIS A 566 4.53 10.61 -11.24
C HIS A 566 4.09 9.17 -11.49
N ASP A 567 3.85 8.85 -12.76
CA ASP A 567 3.49 7.50 -13.23
C ASP A 567 2.29 6.89 -12.48
N GLN A 568 1.20 7.66 -12.42
CA GLN A 568 -0.07 7.16 -11.95
C GLN A 568 -0.63 6.14 -12.94
N TRP A 569 -1.07 4.98 -12.46
CA TRP A 569 -1.73 4.01 -13.32
C TRP A 569 -3.25 4.27 -13.42
N GLY A 570 -3.98 4.05 -12.34
CA GLY A 570 -5.44 4.18 -12.30
C GLY A 570 -5.98 5.60 -12.46
N LEU A 571 -7.31 5.74 -12.45
CA LEU A 571 -7.98 7.03 -12.44
C LEU A 571 -7.80 7.71 -11.06
N GLY A 572 -7.18 8.89 -11.05
CA GLY A 572 -6.75 9.58 -9.82
C GLY A 572 -6.02 10.89 -10.11
N LYS A 573 -5.28 11.43 -9.13
CA LYS A 573 -4.48 12.67 -9.25
C LYS A 573 -3.08 12.53 -8.66
N SER A 574 -2.19 13.49 -8.93
CA SER A 574 -0.92 13.58 -8.18
C SER A 574 -1.18 13.97 -6.73
N VAL A 575 -1.89 15.08 -6.53
CA VAL A 575 -2.39 15.54 -5.23
C VAL A 575 -3.91 15.65 -5.30
N TYR A 576 -4.61 14.95 -4.41
CA TYR A 576 -6.06 14.95 -4.32
C TYR A 576 -6.50 15.45 -2.95
N THR A 577 -6.91 16.71 -2.86
CA THR A 577 -7.53 17.25 -1.65
C THR A 577 -9.04 17.00 -1.75
N ASP A 578 -9.50 15.88 -1.19
CA ASP A 578 -10.88 15.41 -1.31
C ASP A 578 -11.82 16.20 -0.38
N ASN A 579 -13.06 15.77 -0.25
CA ASN A 579 -14.12 16.49 0.47
C ASN A 579 -13.73 17.02 1.86
N GLY A 580 -14.18 18.24 2.13
CA GLY A 580 -13.98 18.93 3.40
C GLY A 580 -12.56 19.43 3.66
N CYS A 581 -11.61 19.23 2.75
CA CYS A 581 -10.26 19.78 2.84
C CYS A 581 -10.30 21.30 2.95
N THR A 582 -9.55 21.86 3.89
CA THR A 582 -9.49 23.30 4.11
C THR A 582 -8.14 23.64 4.71
N TYR A 583 -7.61 24.79 4.31
CA TYR A 583 -6.29 25.30 4.66
C TYR A 583 -5.10 24.49 4.11
N GLU A 584 -5.30 23.83 2.97
CA GLU A 584 -4.28 22.99 2.32
C GLU A 584 -3.27 23.80 1.50
N THR A 585 -1.97 23.56 1.69
CA THR A 585 -0.91 24.17 0.87
C THR A 585 -0.24 23.11 0.01
N VAL A 586 -0.40 23.22 -1.32
CA VAL A 586 0.29 22.40 -2.32
C VAL A 586 1.32 23.27 -3.04
N GLN A 587 2.59 23.16 -2.63
CA GLN A 587 3.61 24.12 -3.08
C GLN A 587 4.94 23.50 -3.51
N GLY A 588 5.49 23.93 -4.64
CA GLY A 588 6.84 23.56 -5.07
C GLY A 588 7.01 22.07 -5.41
N ASN A 589 5.93 21.35 -5.72
CA ASN A 589 5.98 19.95 -6.11
C ASN A 589 6.22 19.79 -7.62
N VAL A 590 6.73 18.62 -8.02
CA VAL A 590 6.88 18.20 -9.43
C VAL A 590 5.84 17.13 -9.73
N LEU A 591 4.87 17.42 -10.59
CA LEU A 591 3.67 16.62 -10.80
C LEU A 591 3.46 16.31 -12.29
N TYR A 592 3.65 15.06 -12.71
CA TYR A 592 3.53 14.67 -14.12
C TYR A 592 3.06 13.22 -14.26
N GLY A 593 2.51 12.84 -15.42
CA GLY A 593 2.01 11.48 -15.64
C GLY A 593 0.78 11.12 -14.78
N ALA A 594 -0.09 12.11 -14.52
CA ALA A 594 -1.37 11.91 -13.84
C ALA A 594 -2.52 11.74 -14.86
N ALA A 595 -3.59 11.05 -14.46
CA ALA A 595 -4.62 10.67 -15.44
C ALA A 595 -5.42 11.85 -16.03
N TYR A 596 -5.80 12.83 -15.21
CA TYR A 596 -6.60 13.96 -15.70
C TYR A 596 -6.45 15.28 -14.92
N ALA A 597 -5.86 15.26 -13.73
CA ALA A 597 -5.57 16.44 -12.93
C ALA A 597 -4.28 16.19 -12.15
N ASN A 598 -3.40 17.18 -12.06
CA ASN A 598 -2.25 17.09 -11.16
C ASN A 598 -2.70 17.44 -9.74
N VAL A 599 -3.50 18.49 -9.58
CA VAL A 599 -4.09 18.87 -8.29
C VAL A 599 -5.60 19.00 -8.43
N ALA A 600 -6.36 18.26 -7.61
CA ALA A 600 -7.81 18.40 -7.54
C ALA A 600 -8.21 18.95 -6.17
N SER A 601 -8.81 20.14 -6.16
CA SER A 601 -9.13 20.90 -4.94
C SER A 601 -10.49 21.58 -4.89
N ARG A 602 -11.30 21.45 -5.94
CA ARG A 602 -12.60 22.11 -5.98
C ARG A 602 -13.70 21.16 -5.52
N HIS A 603 -13.88 21.10 -4.22
CA HIS A 603 -15.16 20.80 -3.60
C HIS A 603 -15.86 22.18 -3.43
N THR A 604 -17.19 22.26 -3.41
CA THR A 604 -17.89 23.55 -3.32
C THR A 604 -19.03 23.43 -2.33
N ASP A 605 -18.69 23.32 -1.05
CA ASP A 605 -19.68 22.92 -0.05
C ASP A 605 -19.40 23.43 1.37
N TYR A 606 -18.14 23.54 1.83
CA TYR A 606 -17.80 24.23 3.09
C TYR A 606 -17.52 25.73 2.86
N ARG A 607 -17.87 26.57 3.85
CA ARG A 607 -17.61 28.01 3.82
C ARG A 607 -17.02 28.49 5.14
N ASP A 608 -15.81 29.05 5.10
CA ASP A 608 -15.16 29.63 6.27
C ASP A 608 -15.83 30.95 6.71
N ALA A 609 -15.38 31.51 7.84
CA ALA A 609 -15.90 32.77 8.37
C ALA A 609 -15.67 33.99 7.44
N LEU A 610 -14.75 33.87 6.47
CA LEU A 610 -14.42 34.90 5.48
C LEU A 610 -15.19 34.72 4.16
N GLY A 611 -16.01 33.67 4.04
CA GLY A 611 -16.80 33.38 2.84
C GLY A 611 -16.05 32.60 1.76
N ASN A 612 -14.85 32.09 2.07
CA ASN A 612 -14.08 31.20 1.21
C ASN A 612 -14.65 29.79 1.24
N ASN A 613 -14.53 29.08 0.12
CA ASN A 613 -14.86 27.67 -0.01
C ASN A 613 -13.55 26.89 -0.11
N ASP A 614 -13.36 25.92 0.80
CA ASP A 614 -12.21 25.02 0.85
C ASP A 614 -10.85 25.73 0.63
N PRO A 615 -10.48 26.71 1.50
CA PRO A 615 -9.21 27.44 1.40
C PRO A 615 -8.03 26.54 1.02
N THR A 616 -7.42 26.78 -0.13
CA THR A 616 -6.34 25.95 -0.64
C THR A 616 -5.38 26.81 -1.46
N LEU A 617 -4.08 26.69 -1.20
CA LEU A 617 -3.03 27.36 -1.96
C LEU A 617 -2.31 26.35 -2.84
N ILE A 618 -2.31 26.57 -4.15
CA ILE A 618 -1.58 25.79 -5.15
C ILE A 618 -0.54 26.71 -5.78
N ALA A 619 0.71 26.65 -5.32
CA ALA A 619 1.71 27.65 -5.70
C ALA A 619 3.07 27.09 -6.10
N GLY A 620 3.71 27.69 -7.10
CA GLY A 620 5.11 27.38 -7.44
C GLY A 620 5.40 25.93 -7.84
N ASN A 621 4.39 25.12 -8.16
CA ASN A 621 4.57 23.74 -8.58
C ASN A 621 5.04 23.68 -10.04
N TRP A 622 5.76 22.63 -10.41
CA TRP A 622 6.01 22.25 -11.80
C TRP A 622 5.11 21.12 -12.19
N TRP A 623 4.30 21.35 -13.22
CA TRP A 623 3.21 20.45 -13.55
C TRP A 623 2.85 20.45 -15.03
N GLU A 624 2.19 19.40 -15.45
CA GLU A 624 1.66 19.28 -16.81
C GLU A 624 0.31 20.00 -16.95
N GLU A 625 -0.40 20.24 -15.84
CA GLU A 625 -1.72 20.81 -15.85
C GLU A 625 -1.71 22.24 -16.42
N GLY A 626 -0.74 23.08 -16.04
CA GLY A 626 -0.53 24.41 -16.62
C GLY A 626 -1.66 25.41 -16.36
N ALA A 627 -2.51 25.20 -15.35
CA ALA A 627 -3.62 26.12 -15.07
C ALA A 627 -3.09 27.54 -14.79
N ALA A 628 -3.80 28.55 -15.32
CA ALA A 628 -3.45 29.94 -15.09
C ALA A 628 -3.68 30.36 -13.63
N ASP A 629 -2.96 31.39 -13.21
CA ASP A 629 -3.14 31.99 -11.91
C ASP A 629 -4.59 32.42 -11.71
N SER A 630 -5.14 32.09 -10.54
CA SER A 630 -6.52 32.37 -10.20
C SER A 630 -6.69 32.52 -8.69
N SER A 631 -7.69 33.28 -8.30
CA SER A 631 -8.16 33.36 -6.92
C SER A 631 -9.67 33.32 -6.96
N ASN A 632 -10.24 32.24 -6.42
CA ASN A 632 -11.68 32.03 -6.41
C ASN A 632 -12.11 31.48 -5.06
N LYS A 633 -12.67 32.36 -4.23
CA LYS A 633 -13.24 32.01 -2.92
C LYS A 633 -12.28 31.17 -2.07
N GLY A 634 -11.01 31.58 -1.93
CA GLY A 634 -10.03 30.88 -1.09
C GLY A 634 -9.25 29.75 -1.76
N LEU A 635 -9.67 29.26 -2.93
CA LEU A 635 -8.80 28.48 -3.80
C LEU A 635 -7.90 29.44 -4.59
N VAL A 636 -6.61 29.45 -4.29
CA VAL A 636 -5.60 30.29 -4.94
C VAL A 636 -4.64 29.41 -5.72
N THR A 637 -4.52 29.66 -7.02
CA THR A 637 -3.48 29.09 -7.88
C THR A 637 -2.55 30.23 -8.27
N SER A 638 -1.25 30.12 -7.98
CA SER A 638 -0.30 31.21 -8.27
C SER A 638 1.12 30.75 -8.61
N GLY A 639 1.70 31.31 -9.66
CA GLY A 639 3.12 31.12 -9.99
C GLY A 639 3.54 29.67 -10.26
N ASN A 640 2.63 28.79 -10.65
CA ASN A 640 2.99 27.43 -11.06
C ASN A 640 3.61 27.45 -12.47
N HIS A 641 4.58 26.58 -12.73
CA HIS A 641 5.27 26.54 -14.02
C HIS A 641 4.88 25.30 -14.82
N LEU A 642 4.51 25.54 -16.08
CA LEU A 642 4.25 24.47 -17.03
C LEU A 642 5.57 23.77 -17.39
N MET A 643 5.61 22.44 -17.22
CA MET A 643 6.72 21.60 -17.66
C MET A 643 6.33 20.74 -18.87
N ALA A 644 7.21 20.66 -19.87
CA ALA A 644 7.14 19.68 -20.94
C ALA A 644 8.00 18.44 -20.65
N GLY A 645 8.96 18.57 -19.73
CA GLY A 645 9.74 17.47 -19.20
C GLY A 645 10.60 17.90 -18.01
N LEU A 646 11.32 16.93 -17.42
CA LEU A 646 12.18 17.18 -16.27
C LEU A 646 13.35 18.15 -16.54
N SER A 647 13.68 18.42 -17.80
CA SER A 647 14.69 19.43 -18.15
C SER A 647 14.22 20.87 -17.89
N ASP A 648 12.91 21.10 -17.78
CA ASP A 648 12.34 22.42 -17.45
C ASP A 648 12.36 22.68 -15.94
N VAL A 649 12.75 21.66 -15.18
CA VAL A 649 12.78 21.65 -13.73
C VAL A 649 14.22 21.81 -13.25
N PRO A 650 14.51 22.76 -12.35
CA PRO A 650 15.76 22.83 -11.60
C PRO A 650 16.17 21.47 -11.00
N PRO A 651 17.35 20.92 -11.37
CA PRO A 651 17.76 19.58 -10.96
C PRO A 651 17.79 19.37 -9.44
N GLU A 652 18.09 20.42 -8.68
CA GLU A 652 18.15 20.39 -7.22
C GLU A 652 16.80 20.06 -6.59
N VAL A 653 15.68 20.48 -7.17
CA VAL A 653 14.37 20.19 -6.60
C VAL A 653 13.93 18.76 -6.90
N VAL A 654 14.30 18.19 -8.05
CA VAL A 654 14.10 16.74 -8.30
C VAL A 654 14.99 15.93 -7.37
N ALA A 655 16.26 16.33 -7.21
CA ALA A 655 17.24 15.59 -6.41
C ALA A 655 16.98 15.64 -4.89
N ASN A 656 16.23 16.64 -4.42
CA ASN A 656 15.83 16.74 -3.02
C ASN A 656 14.74 15.73 -2.64
N ALA A 657 13.93 15.28 -3.59
CA ALA A 657 12.86 14.33 -3.34
C ALA A 657 13.36 12.89 -3.19
N GLY A 658 12.72 12.14 -2.29
CA GLY A 658 13.03 10.74 -2.03
C GLY A 658 14.14 10.56 -1.00
N ILE A 659 14.74 9.36 -0.99
CA ILE A 659 15.70 8.94 0.04
C ILE A 659 16.97 9.79 0.01
N GLU A 660 17.31 10.40 1.15
CA GLU A 660 18.54 11.18 1.30
C GLU A 660 19.79 10.29 1.13
N PRO A 661 20.92 10.83 0.64
CA PRO A 661 22.12 10.06 0.31
C PRO A 661 22.61 9.11 1.43
N ALA A 662 22.49 9.52 2.70
CA ALA A 662 22.94 8.71 3.84
C ALA A 662 22.11 7.43 4.06
N TYR A 663 20.89 7.36 3.51
CA TYR A 663 19.97 6.24 3.70
C TYR A 663 19.71 5.44 2.44
N ARG A 664 20.28 5.80 1.28
CA ARG A 664 20.01 5.12 -0.02
C ARG A 664 20.26 3.61 -0.01
N GLY A 665 21.02 3.09 0.95
CA GLY A 665 21.16 1.65 1.18
C GLY A 665 19.82 0.92 1.42
N VAL A 666 18.77 1.61 1.87
CA VAL A 666 17.43 1.01 2.04
C VAL A 666 16.84 0.52 0.72
N LEU A 667 17.15 1.18 -0.41
CA LEU A 667 16.62 0.83 -1.73
C LEU A 667 17.18 -0.51 -2.27
N ALA A 668 18.28 -1.00 -1.68
CA ALA A 668 18.89 -2.27 -2.06
C ALA A 668 18.43 -3.45 -1.19
N ARG A 669 17.62 -3.19 -0.15
CA ARG A 669 17.16 -4.24 0.77
C ARG A 669 15.93 -4.92 0.21
N THR A 670 15.95 -6.25 0.24
CA THR A 670 14.87 -7.11 -0.23
C THR A 670 14.47 -8.08 0.88
N ALA A 671 13.18 -8.42 0.98
CA ALA A 671 12.69 -9.44 1.90
C ALA A 671 12.35 -10.74 1.14
N GLY A 672 13.00 -11.84 1.49
CA GLY A 672 12.78 -13.17 0.89
C GLY A 672 13.62 -13.46 -0.35
N ALA A 673 13.44 -14.65 -0.93
CA ALA A 673 14.10 -15.03 -2.17
C ALA A 673 13.53 -14.29 -3.39
N VAL A 674 14.34 -14.15 -4.44
CA VAL A 674 13.88 -13.60 -5.72
C VAL A 674 13.00 -14.64 -6.43
N SER A 675 11.92 -14.19 -7.06
CA SER A 675 10.91 -15.05 -7.68
C SER A 675 10.34 -14.44 -8.95
N VAL A 676 9.47 -15.18 -9.64
CA VAL A 676 8.67 -14.63 -10.74
C VAL A 676 7.70 -13.55 -10.24
N PRO A 677 7.26 -12.60 -11.08
CA PRO A 677 6.30 -11.59 -10.66
C PRO A 677 4.95 -12.21 -10.28
N GLU A 678 4.13 -11.46 -9.53
CA GLU A 678 2.70 -11.82 -9.45
C GLU A 678 2.00 -11.63 -10.79
N ALA A 679 0.90 -12.36 -10.98
CA ALA A 679 0.09 -12.26 -12.18
C ALA A 679 -0.50 -10.84 -12.34
N PRO A 680 -0.52 -10.27 -13.55
CA PRO A 680 -1.31 -9.08 -13.85
C PRO A 680 -2.78 -9.24 -13.47
N ALA A 681 -3.47 -8.11 -13.29
CA ALA A 681 -4.87 -8.09 -12.86
C ALA A 681 -5.77 -7.31 -13.83
N ARG A 682 -7.10 -7.40 -13.64
CA ARG A 682 -8.11 -6.61 -14.35
C ARG A 682 -7.93 -6.59 -15.88
N VAL A 683 -7.86 -7.77 -16.50
CA VAL A 683 -7.70 -7.88 -17.96
C VAL A 683 -8.97 -7.43 -18.68
N GLY A 684 -8.86 -6.32 -19.40
CA GLY A 684 -9.89 -5.78 -20.28
C GLY A 684 -9.56 -6.02 -21.75
N THR A 685 -10.60 -6.21 -22.56
CA THR A 685 -10.47 -6.41 -24.00
C THR A 685 -11.45 -5.55 -24.80
N SER A 686 -11.00 -5.08 -25.97
CA SER A 686 -11.83 -4.43 -27.00
C SER A 686 -11.52 -5.02 -28.37
N THR A 687 -12.39 -4.80 -29.36
CA THR A 687 -12.11 -5.25 -30.73
C THR A 687 -10.95 -4.46 -31.34
N ALA A 688 -10.02 -5.15 -31.99
CA ALA A 688 -8.94 -4.55 -32.78
C ALA A 688 -9.15 -4.75 -34.30
N GLY A 689 -10.42 -4.92 -34.69
CA GLY A 689 -10.83 -5.29 -36.05
C GLY A 689 -11.41 -6.70 -36.11
N SER A 690 -11.63 -7.19 -37.33
CA SER A 690 -12.19 -8.53 -37.56
C SER A 690 -11.22 -9.68 -37.26
N ASP A 691 -9.93 -9.37 -37.08
CA ASP A 691 -8.83 -10.34 -36.96
C ASP A 691 -8.11 -10.29 -35.60
N GLY A 692 -8.56 -9.47 -34.65
CA GLY A 692 -7.81 -9.27 -33.42
C GLY A 692 -8.54 -8.56 -32.29
N LEU A 693 -7.93 -8.59 -31.11
CA LEU A 693 -8.37 -7.91 -29.90
C LEU A 693 -7.27 -6.97 -29.38
N TYR A 694 -7.68 -5.81 -28.88
CA TYR A 694 -6.86 -4.99 -28.01
C TYR A 694 -7.02 -5.47 -26.58
N VAL A 695 -5.92 -5.57 -25.85
CA VAL A 695 -5.85 -6.09 -24.49
C VAL A 695 -5.17 -5.04 -23.61
N THR A 696 -5.78 -4.76 -22.48
CA THR A 696 -5.21 -3.91 -21.42
C THR A 696 -5.39 -4.62 -20.08
N PHE A 697 -4.56 -4.28 -19.11
CA PHE A 697 -4.57 -4.90 -17.79
C PHE A 697 -3.84 -4.00 -16.80
N ASN A 698 -4.06 -4.24 -15.52
CA ASN A 698 -3.25 -3.67 -14.46
C ASN A 698 -1.94 -4.46 -14.36
N PRO A 699 -0.78 -3.80 -14.44
CA PRO A 699 0.51 -4.46 -14.43
C PRO A 699 0.77 -5.09 -13.06
N SER A 700 1.72 -6.02 -13.03
CA SER A 700 2.21 -6.54 -11.76
C SER A 700 3.01 -5.46 -11.05
N PHE A 701 2.53 -5.02 -9.87
CA PHE A 701 3.28 -4.15 -8.95
C PHE A 701 4.08 -4.96 -7.92
N VAL A 702 4.09 -6.29 -8.06
CA VAL A 702 4.89 -7.21 -7.26
C VAL A 702 5.82 -7.93 -8.20
N ASP A 703 7.02 -7.38 -8.38
CA ASP A 703 7.99 -7.85 -9.36
C ASP A 703 8.76 -9.11 -8.91
N GLY A 704 8.63 -9.51 -7.64
CA GLY A 704 9.31 -10.67 -7.07
C GLY A 704 10.78 -10.42 -6.76
N GLY A 705 11.22 -9.16 -6.60
CA GLY A 705 12.61 -8.79 -6.33
C GLY A 705 13.48 -8.69 -7.59
N SER A 706 12.87 -8.71 -8.77
CA SER A 706 13.53 -8.48 -10.05
C SER A 706 12.57 -7.75 -10.99
N PRO A 707 12.99 -6.65 -11.65
CA PRO A 707 12.10 -5.84 -12.48
C PRO A 707 11.36 -6.64 -13.54
N VAL A 708 10.09 -6.30 -13.75
CA VAL A 708 9.29 -6.87 -14.85
C VAL A 708 9.87 -6.39 -16.18
N THR A 709 10.15 -7.32 -17.08
CA THR A 709 10.75 -7.07 -18.40
C THR A 709 9.73 -7.11 -19.53
N GLY A 710 8.56 -7.72 -19.31
CA GLY A 710 7.45 -7.64 -20.25
C GLY A 710 6.29 -8.54 -19.91
N TYR A 711 5.35 -8.62 -20.83
CA TYR A 711 4.09 -9.35 -20.68
C TYR A 711 3.77 -10.19 -21.90
N THR A 712 2.95 -11.23 -21.72
CA THR A 712 2.34 -12.00 -22.80
C THR A 712 0.83 -12.11 -22.57
N ALA A 713 0.04 -11.68 -23.56
CA ALA A 713 -1.39 -11.93 -23.63
C ALA A 713 -1.67 -13.17 -24.50
N ARG A 714 -2.47 -14.11 -23.99
CA ARG A 714 -2.89 -15.34 -24.70
C ARG A 714 -4.41 -15.33 -24.84
N ALA A 715 -4.90 -15.39 -26.08
CA ALA A 715 -6.32 -15.51 -26.38
C ALA A 715 -6.71 -16.99 -26.42
N LEU A 716 -7.65 -17.37 -25.57
CA LEU A 716 -8.11 -18.73 -25.36
C LEU A 716 -9.51 -18.90 -25.97
N ARG A 717 -9.73 -20.04 -26.62
CA ARG A 717 -11.05 -20.48 -27.09
C ARG A 717 -11.93 -20.93 -25.90
N PRO A 718 -13.25 -21.11 -26.10
CA PRO A 718 -14.14 -21.61 -25.05
C PRO A 718 -13.74 -22.99 -24.47
N ASP A 719 -13.02 -23.81 -25.23
CA ASP A 719 -12.48 -25.11 -24.77
C ASP A 719 -11.14 -24.98 -24.01
N GLY A 720 -10.63 -23.76 -23.83
CA GLY A 720 -9.36 -23.46 -23.15
C GLY A 720 -8.12 -23.53 -24.03
N THR A 721 -8.23 -23.90 -25.31
CA THR A 721 -7.07 -23.96 -26.22
C THR A 721 -6.62 -22.56 -26.63
N GLU A 722 -5.30 -22.35 -26.71
CA GLU A 722 -4.75 -21.09 -27.20
C GLU A 722 -5.03 -20.92 -28.71
N ALA A 723 -5.62 -19.79 -29.08
CA ALA A 723 -5.85 -19.41 -30.48
C ALA A 723 -4.74 -18.52 -31.02
N ALA A 724 -4.29 -17.56 -30.21
CA ALA A 724 -3.21 -16.65 -30.56
C ALA A 724 -2.57 -16.07 -29.29
N ARG A 725 -1.37 -15.49 -29.44
CA ARG A 725 -0.69 -14.75 -28.39
C ARG A 725 0.07 -13.54 -28.94
N ALA A 726 0.31 -12.56 -28.06
CA ALA A 726 1.19 -11.43 -28.33
C ALA A 726 2.04 -11.11 -27.09
N SER A 727 3.28 -10.69 -27.32
CA SER A 727 4.19 -10.24 -26.26
C SER A 727 4.51 -8.76 -26.43
N VAL A 728 4.74 -8.08 -25.31
CA VAL A 728 5.17 -6.67 -25.25
C VAL A 728 6.27 -6.53 -24.20
N ASP A 729 7.19 -5.60 -24.41
CA ASP A 729 8.18 -5.22 -23.40
C ASP A 729 7.54 -4.30 -22.35
N ALA A 730 8.02 -4.38 -21.11
CA ALA A 730 7.42 -3.62 -20.01
C ALA A 730 7.47 -2.10 -20.26
N ALA A 731 8.57 -1.60 -20.84
CA ALA A 731 8.72 -0.19 -21.21
C ALA A 731 7.71 0.25 -22.28
N ASP A 732 7.47 -0.59 -23.29
CA ASP A 732 6.47 -0.30 -24.32
C ASP A 732 5.04 -0.37 -23.76
N PHE A 733 4.77 -1.32 -22.86
CA PHE A 733 3.48 -1.39 -22.20
C PHE A 733 3.25 -0.20 -21.26
N LYS A 734 4.26 0.26 -20.51
CA LYS A 734 4.15 1.48 -19.68
C LYS A 734 3.79 2.70 -20.54
N ARG A 735 4.32 2.79 -21.75
CA ARG A 735 4.05 3.88 -22.70
C ARG A 735 2.69 3.77 -23.42
N LEU A 736 2.23 2.56 -23.76
CA LEU A 736 1.05 2.34 -24.60
C LEU A 736 -0.20 1.88 -23.84
N ALA A 737 -0.02 1.17 -22.73
CA ALA A 737 -1.04 0.50 -21.92
C ALA A 737 -1.94 -0.52 -22.66
N VAL A 738 -1.63 -0.84 -23.92
CA VAL A 738 -2.38 -1.75 -24.78
C VAL A 738 -1.45 -2.72 -25.51
N VAL A 739 -1.91 -3.97 -25.65
CA VAL A 739 -1.32 -5.01 -26.50
C VAL A 739 -2.34 -5.44 -27.56
N ARG A 740 -1.93 -5.59 -28.81
CA ARG A 740 -2.80 -6.16 -29.86
C ARG A 740 -2.51 -7.65 -30.04
N VAL A 741 -3.52 -8.49 -29.83
CA VAL A 741 -3.50 -9.91 -30.17
C VAL A 741 -4.21 -10.08 -31.53
N GLY A 742 -3.45 -10.35 -32.59
CA GLY A 742 -3.98 -10.56 -33.95
C GLY A 742 -4.06 -12.04 -34.34
N GLY A 743 -4.45 -12.30 -35.59
CA GLY A 743 -4.52 -13.67 -36.15
C GLY A 743 -5.73 -14.48 -35.67
N LEU A 744 -6.73 -13.81 -35.10
CA LEU A 744 -7.97 -14.45 -34.64
C LEU A 744 -8.97 -14.49 -35.79
N ALA A 745 -9.38 -15.68 -36.25
CA ALA A 745 -10.29 -15.77 -37.38
C ALA A 745 -11.71 -15.29 -37.01
N ALA A 746 -12.39 -14.66 -37.97
CA ALA A 746 -13.77 -14.23 -37.81
C ALA A 746 -14.67 -15.44 -37.52
N GLY A 747 -15.49 -15.35 -36.47
CA GLY A 747 -16.39 -16.44 -36.07
C GLY A 747 -15.78 -17.53 -35.17
N GLU A 748 -14.46 -17.52 -34.90
CA GLU A 748 -13.83 -18.46 -33.94
C GLU A 748 -14.00 -18.06 -32.46
N GLY A 749 -14.61 -16.91 -32.19
CA GLY A 749 -14.87 -16.39 -30.85
C GLY A 749 -16.18 -16.88 -30.21
N PRO A 750 -16.50 -16.41 -28.99
CA PRO A 750 -15.75 -15.39 -28.25
C PRO A 750 -14.49 -15.97 -27.58
N PHE A 751 -13.43 -15.16 -27.52
CA PHE A 751 -12.19 -15.50 -26.83
C PHE A 751 -12.16 -14.90 -25.43
N ARG A 752 -11.45 -15.58 -24.53
CA ARG A 752 -11.07 -15.05 -23.22
C ARG A 752 -9.56 -14.84 -23.21
N VAL A 753 -9.08 -13.75 -22.65
CA VAL A 753 -7.64 -13.42 -22.63
C VAL A 753 -7.09 -13.56 -21.22
N VAL A 754 -5.97 -14.27 -21.09
CA VAL A 754 -5.13 -14.30 -19.88
C VAL A 754 -3.80 -13.62 -20.15
N VAL A 755 -3.19 -13.03 -19.13
CA VAL A 755 -1.91 -12.33 -19.25
C VAL A 755 -0.91 -12.87 -18.22
N THR A 756 0.33 -13.07 -18.63
CA THR A 756 1.48 -13.35 -17.74
C THR A 756 2.47 -12.18 -17.77
N ALA A 757 3.17 -11.96 -16.66
CA ALA A 757 4.31 -11.07 -16.55
C ALA A 757 5.61 -11.89 -16.53
N ARG A 758 6.72 -11.33 -17.03
CA ARG A 758 8.04 -11.99 -17.00
C ARG A 758 9.12 -11.11 -16.37
N ASN A 759 10.01 -11.72 -15.60
CA ASN A 759 11.27 -11.13 -15.15
C ASN A 759 12.44 -12.10 -15.42
N ALA A 760 13.62 -11.85 -14.85
CA ALA A 760 14.80 -12.69 -15.04
C ALA A 760 14.64 -14.15 -14.53
N TYR A 761 13.62 -14.41 -13.70
CA TYR A 761 13.39 -15.71 -13.05
C TYR A 761 12.25 -16.51 -13.70
N GLY A 762 11.56 -15.94 -14.69
CA GLY A 762 10.54 -16.65 -15.48
C GLY A 762 9.22 -15.89 -15.61
N GLU A 763 8.20 -16.63 -16.04
CA GLU A 763 6.83 -16.13 -16.18
C GLU A 763 6.01 -16.34 -14.90
N SER A 764 5.16 -15.37 -14.58
CA SER A 764 4.13 -15.49 -13.54
C SER A 764 3.11 -16.58 -13.88
N ALA A 765 2.30 -16.96 -12.89
CA ALA A 765 1.01 -17.59 -13.16
C ALA A 765 0.15 -16.68 -14.08
N PRO A 766 -0.79 -17.24 -14.86
CA PRO A 766 -1.71 -16.44 -15.65
C PRO A 766 -2.66 -15.64 -14.75
N SER A 767 -3.05 -14.45 -15.24
CA SER A 767 -4.13 -13.66 -14.65
C SER A 767 -5.47 -14.42 -14.66
N LEU A 768 -6.45 -13.92 -13.92
CA LEU A 768 -7.85 -14.26 -14.23
C LEU A 768 -8.16 -13.86 -15.68
N ALA A 769 -9.00 -14.64 -16.33
CA ALA A 769 -9.35 -14.40 -17.72
C ALA A 769 -10.28 -13.19 -17.86
N SER A 770 -10.15 -12.48 -18.99
CA SER A 770 -11.08 -11.43 -19.37
C SER A 770 -12.51 -11.96 -19.54
N ALA A 771 -13.48 -11.05 -19.56
CA ALA A 771 -14.80 -11.38 -20.10
C ALA A 771 -14.68 -11.81 -21.58
N PRO A 772 -15.51 -12.76 -22.02
CA PRO A 772 -15.45 -13.30 -23.38
C PRO A 772 -15.78 -12.22 -24.44
N LEU A 773 -14.97 -12.11 -25.48
CA LEU A 773 -15.18 -11.15 -26.59
C LEU A 773 -14.80 -11.76 -27.94
N ALA A 774 -15.66 -11.57 -28.95
CA ALA A 774 -15.36 -11.93 -30.33
C ALA A 774 -14.78 -10.72 -31.09
N PRO A 775 -13.74 -10.91 -31.94
CA PRO A 775 -13.28 -9.89 -32.85
C PRO A 775 -14.43 -9.47 -33.79
N ARG A 776 -14.55 -8.18 -34.04
CA ARG A 776 -15.55 -7.63 -34.95
C ARG A 776 -14.95 -6.51 -35.78
N ALA A 777 -15.32 -6.45 -37.06
CA ALA A 777 -14.97 -5.32 -37.91
C ALA A 777 -15.46 -4.02 -37.26
N ALA A 778 -14.64 -2.98 -37.35
CA ALA A 778 -14.95 -1.65 -36.87
C ALA A 778 -14.80 -0.68 -38.05
N SER A 779 -15.89 -0.03 -38.46
CA SER A 779 -15.90 0.89 -39.59
C SER A 779 -16.34 2.29 -39.18
N VAL A 780 -17.13 2.41 -38.11
CA VAL A 780 -17.51 3.70 -37.55
C VAL A 780 -16.39 4.21 -36.63
N VAL A 781 -15.70 5.27 -37.08
CA VAL A 781 -14.70 5.99 -36.30
C VAL A 781 -15.32 6.73 -35.12
N ALA A 782 -14.50 7.08 -34.13
CA ALA A 782 -14.94 7.90 -33.01
C ALA A 782 -15.38 9.32 -33.45
N GLY A 783 -16.30 9.90 -32.68
CA GLY A 783 -16.66 11.31 -32.83
C GLY A 783 -15.49 12.24 -32.49
N ALA A 784 -15.68 13.55 -32.73
CA ALA A 784 -14.70 14.54 -32.32
C ALA A 784 -14.62 14.63 -30.79
N PRO A 785 -13.41 14.79 -30.21
CA PRO A 785 -13.27 15.26 -28.84
C PRO A 785 -13.97 16.61 -28.65
N THR A 786 -14.31 16.95 -27.42
CA THR A 786 -15.03 18.20 -27.09
C THR A 786 -14.29 18.99 -26.03
N GLY A 787 -14.75 20.21 -25.71
CA GLY A 787 -14.17 21.01 -24.63
C GLY A 787 -12.69 21.35 -24.80
N ALA A 788 -12.19 21.36 -26.04
CA ALA A 788 -10.80 21.62 -26.34
C ALA A 788 -10.41 23.03 -25.91
N LYS A 789 -9.34 23.12 -25.11
CA LYS A 789 -8.76 24.38 -24.64
C LYS A 789 -7.25 24.20 -24.50
N VAL A 790 -6.57 25.33 -24.37
CA VAL A 790 -5.12 25.39 -24.25
C VAL A 790 -4.73 26.18 -23.01
N ARG A 791 -3.61 25.79 -22.42
CA ARG A 791 -2.94 26.57 -21.38
C ARG A 791 -1.50 26.79 -21.82
N VAL A 792 -1.07 28.05 -21.88
CA VAL A 792 0.13 28.46 -22.62
C VAL A 792 1.29 28.73 -21.67
N GLY A 793 2.48 28.26 -22.07
CA GLY A 793 3.77 28.72 -21.58
C GLY A 793 4.60 29.29 -22.74
N ALA A 794 5.85 29.65 -22.45
CA ALA A 794 6.74 30.27 -23.44
C ALA A 794 7.17 29.29 -24.53
N ARG A 795 7.45 28.04 -24.14
CA ARG A 795 7.96 26.98 -25.04
C ARG A 795 7.15 25.69 -25.02
N ALA A 796 6.02 25.71 -24.34
CA ALA A 796 5.14 24.56 -24.19
C ALA A 796 3.68 25.01 -24.10
N VAL A 797 2.76 24.14 -24.52
CA VAL A 797 1.32 24.34 -24.37
C VAL A 797 0.70 23.04 -23.85
N THR A 798 -0.08 23.14 -22.77
CA THR A 798 -0.97 22.05 -22.35
C THR A 798 -2.25 22.12 -23.18
N VAL A 799 -2.49 21.09 -23.98
CA VAL A 799 -3.76 20.88 -24.69
C VAL A 799 -4.66 20.06 -23.78
N VAL A 800 -5.87 20.57 -23.52
CA VAL A 800 -6.86 19.92 -22.66
C VAL A 800 -8.11 19.63 -23.49
N TRP A 801 -8.68 18.43 -23.37
CA TRP A 801 -9.91 18.07 -24.06
C TRP A 801 -10.73 17.06 -23.26
N THR A 802 -12.01 16.99 -23.58
CA THR A 802 -12.92 15.92 -23.13
C THR A 802 -12.97 14.84 -24.20
N PRO A 803 -12.87 13.54 -23.83
CA PRO A 803 -13.05 12.42 -24.74
C PRO A 803 -14.35 12.52 -25.56
N PRO A 804 -14.41 11.91 -26.76
CA PRO A 804 -15.62 11.91 -27.56
C PRO A 804 -16.76 11.16 -26.87
N ALA A 805 -17.99 11.68 -26.98
CA ALA A 805 -19.18 11.06 -26.39
C ALA A 805 -19.44 9.63 -26.92
N GLY A 806 -19.10 9.37 -28.18
CA GLY A 806 -19.16 8.04 -28.80
C GLY A 806 -17.81 7.62 -29.38
N ALA A 807 -17.38 6.40 -29.07
CA ALA A 807 -16.16 5.81 -29.63
C ALA A 807 -16.37 5.14 -31.01
N GLY A 808 -17.61 5.11 -31.52
CA GLY A 808 -17.95 4.37 -32.73
C GLY A 808 -17.96 2.86 -32.47
N ASP A 809 -17.34 2.09 -33.35
CA ASP A 809 -17.33 0.62 -33.28
C ASP A 809 -16.23 0.00 -32.40
N ALA A 810 -15.25 0.78 -31.97
CA ALA A 810 -14.13 0.28 -31.18
C ALA A 810 -13.75 1.29 -30.10
N GLU A 811 -13.19 0.80 -29.01
CA GLU A 811 -12.78 1.67 -27.90
C GLU A 811 -11.63 2.60 -28.32
N VAL A 812 -11.57 3.77 -27.67
CA VAL A 812 -10.46 4.72 -27.85
C VAL A 812 -9.19 4.12 -27.25
N ILE A 813 -8.15 4.05 -28.06
CA ILE A 813 -6.83 3.51 -27.68
C ILE A 813 -5.74 4.59 -27.67
N GLY A 814 -6.06 5.79 -28.13
CA GLY A 814 -5.10 6.84 -28.39
C GLY A 814 -5.76 8.14 -28.83
N TYR A 815 -4.97 9.20 -28.84
CA TYR A 815 -5.27 10.43 -29.56
C TYR A 815 -4.10 10.81 -30.47
N ARG A 816 -4.39 11.63 -31.47
CA ARG A 816 -3.41 12.29 -32.32
C ARG A 816 -3.58 13.79 -32.17
N ILE A 817 -2.52 14.49 -31.78
CA ILE A 817 -2.47 15.96 -31.82
C ILE A 817 -1.67 16.36 -33.06
N THR A 818 -2.30 17.06 -34.00
CA THR A 818 -1.63 17.67 -35.15
C THR A 818 -1.39 19.14 -34.87
N VAL A 819 -0.15 19.59 -34.99
CA VAL A 819 0.26 20.98 -34.77
C VAL A 819 0.36 21.68 -36.12
N SER A 820 0.03 22.97 -36.20
CA SER A 820 0.08 23.76 -37.45
C SER A 820 1.48 23.88 -38.07
N ASP A 821 2.54 23.54 -37.32
CA ASP A 821 3.91 23.45 -37.82
C ASP A 821 4.22 22.10 -38.52
N GLY A 822 3.23 21.22 -38.63
CA GLY A 822 3.32 19.92 -39.29
C GLY A 822 3.65 18.76 -38.34
N ARG A 823 3.98 19.01 -37.08
CA ARG A 823 4.25 17.94 -36.10
C ARG A 823 2.98 17.14 -35.78
N VAL A 824 3.19 15.85 -35.54
CA VAL A 824 2.15 14.92 -35.08
C VAL A 824 2.62 14.32 -33.77
N VAL A 825 1.89 14.58 -32.69
CA VAL A 825 2.15 14.02 -31.37
C VAL A 825 1.16 12.88 -31.14
N PRO A 826 1.62 11.60 -31.17
CA PRO A 826 0.80 10.48 -30.75
C PRO A 826 0.64 10.52 -29.23
N VAL A 827 -0.58 10.31 -28.78
CA VAL A 827 -0.95 10.30 -27.36
C VAL A 827 -1.48 8.92 -27.03
N GLY A 828 -0.70 8.16 -26.27
CA GLY A 828 -1.09 6.88 -25.68
C GLY A 828 -0.85 6.90 -24.18
N GLY A 829 -0.92 5.72 -23.57
CA GLY A 829 -0.72 5.53 -22.15
C GLY A 829 -2.01 5.15 -21.42
N ARG A 830 -1.88 4.84 -20.14
CA ARG A 830 -2.99 4.32 -19.33
C ARG A 830 -4.11 5.34 -19.15
N ASP A 831 -3.74 6.58 -18.85
CA ASP A 831 -4.66 7.70 -18.67
C ASP A 831 -5.59 7.95 -19.86
N VAL A 832 -5.11 7.68 -21.07
CA VAL A 832 -5.91 7.77 -22.31
C VAL A 832 -7.07 6.79 -22.30
N LEU A 833 -6.86 5.59 -21.77
CA LEU A 833 -7.85 4.53 -21.74
C LEU A 833 -8.91 4.78 -20.67
N VAL A 834 -8.49 5.20 -19.47
CA VAL A 834 -9.35 5.26 -18.26
C VAL A 834 -10.28 6.48 -18.20
N THR A 835 -9.91 7.56 -18.89
CA THR A 835 -10.69 8.82 -18.91
C THR A 835 -11.87 8.79 -19.88
N ARG A 836 -11.83 7.99 -20.96
CA ARG A 836 -12.96 7.90 -21.90
C ARG A 836 -14.21 7.28 -21.27
N PRO A 837 -14.16 6.10 -20.61
CA PRO A 837 -15.35 5.54 -19.95
C PRO A 837 -15.92 6.43 -18.86
N SER A 838 -15.07 7.22 -18.19
CA SER A 838 -15.49 8.14 -17.12
C SER A 838 -15.98 9.50 -17.63
N GLY A 839 -15.77 9.80 -18.92
CA GLY A 839 -16.08 11.11 -19.52
C GLY A 839 -15.27 12.27 -18.91
N LYS A 840 -14.22 11.97 -18.14
CA LYS A 840 -13.36 12.98 -17.53
C LYS A 840 -12.48 13.60 -18.61
N GLY A 841 -12.25 14.90 -18.53
CA GLY A 841 -11.27 15.58 -19.38
C GLY A 841 -9.88 15.00 -19.18
N MET A 842 -8.96 15.27 -20.11
CA MET A 842 -7.55 14.91 -19.99
C MET A 842 -6.69 16.02 -20.58
N PHE A 843 -5.38 15.90 -20.42
CA PHE A 843 -4.45 16.85 -20.99
C PHE A 843 -3.15 16.21 -21.47
N ARG A 844 -2.48 16.90 -22.39
CA ARG A 844 -1.12 16.60 -22.83
C ARG A 844 -0.33 17.87 -23.08
N VAL A 845 0.93 17.87 -22.66
CA VAL A 845 1.85 18.96 -22.95
C VAL A 845 2.50 18.74 -24.31
N VAL A 846 2.49 19.77 -25.15
CA VAL A 846 3.25 19.85 -26.40
C VAL A 846 4.37 20.84 -26.21
N GLY A 847 5.61 20.33 -26.11
CA GLY A 847 6.83 21.13 -25.92
C GLY A 847 7.52 21.56 -27.23
N PHE A 848 8.70 22.15 -27.09
CA PHE A 848 9.55 22.63 -28.18
C PHE A 848 8.84 23.61 -29.11
N LEU A 849 8.07 24.54 -28.54
CA LEU A 849 7.41 25.62 -29.26
C LEU A 849 8.26 26.89 -29.22
N GLU A 850 8.13 27.73 -30.24
CA GLU A 850 8.74 29.05 -30.25
C GLU A 850 7.91 30.04 -29.41
N PRO A 851 8.54 30.92 -28.61
CA PRO A 851 7.84 31.98 -27.89
C PRO A 851 7.09 32.94 -28.82
N SER A 852 6.03 33.57 -28.30
CA SER A 852 5.22 34.57 -29.03
C SER A 852 4.73 34.12 -30.42
N THR A 853 4.55 32.81 -30.62
CA THR A 853 4.20 32.21 -31.92
C THR A 853 2.82 31.56 -31.83
N SER A 854 1.99 31.76 -32.85
CA SER A 854 0.64 31.19 -32.93
C SER A 854 0.68 29.76 -33.47
N TYR A 855 0.05 28.84 -32.74
CA TYR A 855 -0.09 27.43 -33.11
C TYR A 855 -1.55 27.01 -33.06
N THR A 856 -1.96 26.20 -34.04
CA THR A 856 -3.24 25.47 -34.00
C THR A 856 -2.98 24.02 -33.67
N PHE A 857 -3.71 23.49 -32.70
CA PHE A 857 -3.66 22.11 -32.25
C PHE A 857 -4.97 21.42 -32.61
N THR A 858 -4.91 20.36 -33.43
CA THR A 858 -6.06 19.53 -33.78
C THR A 858 -5.96 18.19 -33.09
N VAL A 859 -6.88 17.90 -32.17
CA VAL A 859 -6.94 16.64 -31.42
C VAL A 859 -7.99 15.72 -32.04
N ALA A 860 -7.62 14.50 -32.38
CA ALA A 860 -8.53 13.47 -32.89
C ALA A 860 -8.34 12.15 -32.14
N ALA A 861 -9.43 11.46 -31.83
CA ALA A 861 -9.39 10.15 -31.19
C ALA A 861 -8.96 9.05 -32.18
N VAL A 862 -8.24 8.05 -31.69
CA VAL A 862 -7.77 6.89 -32.47
C VAL A 862 -8.41 5.63 -31.91
N THR A 863 -9.04 4.84 -32.79
CA THR A 863 -9.66 3.55 -32.50
C THR A 863 -9.23 2.49 -33.53
N ALA A 864 -9.70 1.26 -33.40
CA ALA A 864 -9.50 0.23 -34.42
C ALA A 864 -10.09 0.60 -35.80
N ALA A 865 -11.11 1.46 -35.84
CA ALA A 865 -11.73 1.93 -37.09
C ALA A 865 -10.89 3.02 -37.79
N GLY A 866 -9.89 3.59 -37.12
CA GLY A 866 -9.03 4.65 -37.64
C GLY A 866 -9.04 5.91 -36.78
N THR A 867 -8.58 7.02 -37.36
CA THR A 867 -8.59 8.34 -36.70
C THR A 867 -9.94 9.02 -36.95
N GLY A 868 -10.61 9.43 -35.89
CA GLY A 868 -11.90 10.13 -35.94
C GLY A 868 -11.79 11.59 -36.37
N ALA A 869 -12.92 12.30 -36.29
CA ALA A 869 -12.94 13.74 -36.53
C ALA A 869 -12.11 14.49 -35.47
N GLY A 870 -11.47 15.59 -35.88
CA GLY A 870 -10.65 16.41 -35.00
C GLY A 870 -11.40 17.60 -34.43
N VAL A 871 -10.97 18.07 -33.26
CA VAL A 871 -11.32 19.39 -32.71
C VAL A 871 -10.06 20.26 -32.68
N SER A 872 -10.18 21.50 -33.18
CA SER A 872 -9.05 22.43 -33.26
C SER A 872 -9.16 23.55 -32.23
N VAL A 873 -8.02 23.93 -31.67
CA VAL A 873 -7.86 25.09 -30.78
C VAL A 873 -6.57 25.82 -31.13
N THR A 874 -6.61 27.15 -31.15
CA THR A 874 -5.46 28.00 -31.48
C THR A 874 -4.99 28.75 -30.23
N ALA A 875 -3.68 28.85 -30.06
CA ALA A 875 -3.05 29.59 -28.96
C ALA A 875 -1.79 30.30 -29.44
N THR A 876 -1.46 31.44 -28.85
CA THR A 876 -0.13 32.06 -28.98
C THR A 876 0.66 31.75 -27.72
N THR A 877 1.86 31.20 -27.87
CA THR A 877 2.78 30.98 -26.74
C THR A 877 3.14 32.30 -26.07
N SER A 878 3.46 32.27 -24.77
CA SER A 878 3.83 33.49 -24.07
C SER A 878 5.19 34.03 -24.53
N ALA A 879 5.53 35.24 -24.11
CA ALA A 879 6.90 35.72 -24.20
C ALA A 879 7.86 34.83 -23.39
N ALA A 880 9.14 34.86 -23.78
CA ALA A 880 10.21 34.06 -23.17
C ALA A 880 10.54 34.48 -21.74
#